data_AF-A0A955WL38-F1
#
_entry.id   AF-A0A955WL38-F1
#
_cell.length_a   1.000
_cell.length_b   1.000
_cell.length_c   1.000
_cell.angle_alpha   90.00
_cell.angle_beta   90.00
_cell.angle_gamma   90.00
#
_symmetry.space_group_name_H-M   'P 1'
#
loop_
_entity.id
_entity.type
_entity.pdbx_description
1 polymer ?
#
loop_
_entity_poly.entity_id
_entity_poly.type
_entity_poly.pdbx_seq_one_letter_code
_entity_poly.pdbx_strand_id
1 'polypeptide(L)'
;MRMLGAVEPRSGLAFVVLQHLDPTHASHSVELIGHRTRLTVVPAEDGSLLAPDTVYVLPPNRFLSVKENRLQLTPPADSQGVRLPVDHFLRDLAGQWREKAVAIILSGTGRDGTLGLRAIKAAGGLAVAQDPETAAHGGMPRSAIATGLVDWVVAPERMPVLLRDYLSRPYVRSEPHADAAIQKSDEDALAAIITLMRTRTRGDFRGYKRNTLARRAARRMCLHQLDSLHQYLALLRTRPDELGALVRDMLISVTAFFREPEAWAALEETVIKPLVAAAEPEQALRFWVAGCATGEEAYSLVMMVMDQLQQTGKQCPLRVFASDIDHDALEVARAGRYPLSISADLAPRWLERYFTRTDRAYVVDPRVRETVTFAEQNLISDPPFSKVDLICCRNVLIYLEPELQARLLGVFHFALNEGGCLFLGSAETIGKQSRLFRTLSPKRRLYRRIGPVPSERTRSVVIDQSPPREMVLTTPQVRREVRLARLAEQRLVQRFAPGSVLIGQDFEILHFCGATETWLSQPSGPPTVNLLSRAREGLRGKLRATAKEAFTTQRTVVVQAHVRQDRALVPCTITVMPVQDLAERESLLLIAVEPHAATVDPSPDASAPTPLAEPQKTAQAMNDAALIQHLEREIEVLREDLNGSLEQLVTSNEELKSA
;
A
#
# COMPACT_ATOMS: atom_id res chain seq x y z
N MET A 1 27.33 -30.76 16.09
CA MET A 1 27.56 -32.11 16.66
C MET A 1 26.52 -32.49 17.70
N ARG A 2 26.28 -31.69 18.75
CA ARG A 2 25.27 -32.03 19.79
C ARG A 2 23.87 -32.31 19.23
N MET A 3 23.41 -31.49 18.27
CA MET A 3 22.14 -31.70 17.57
C MET A 3 22.09 -33.05 16.83
N LEU A 4 23.05 -33.34 15.95
CA LEU A 4 23.08 -34.56 15.14
C LEU A 4 23.23 -35.84 15.99
N GLY A 5 23.84 -35.75 17.17
CA GLY A 5 23.92 -36.89 18.09
C GLY A 5 22.63 -37.19 18.84
N ALA A 6 21.71 -36.23 18.91
CA ALA A 6 20.38 -36.41 19.47
C ALA A 6 19.33 -36.85 18.42
N VAL A 7 19.72 -37.04 17.15
CA VAL A 7 18.82 -37.53 16.10
C VAL A 7 18.70 -39.05 16.18
N GLU A 8 17.47 -39.56 16.24
CA GLU A 8 17.18 -40.99 16.21
C GLU A 8 17.38 -41.57 14.79
N PRO A 9 17.85 -42.83 14.66
CA PRO A 9 17.84 -43.53 13.37
C PRO A 9 16.42 -43.64 12.80
N ARG A 10 16.27 -43.64 11.47
CA ARG A 10 14.97 -43.66 10.76
C ARG A 10 14.14 -42.39 10.97
N SER A 11 14.83 -41.27 11.14
CA SER A 11 14.26 -39.92 11.12
C SER A 11 13.57 -39.57 9.80
N GLY A 12 13.97 -40.21 8.69
CA GLY A 12 13.49 -39.87 7.35
C GLY A 12 14.03 -38.53 6.83
N LEU A 13 15.03 -37.96 7.51
CA LEU A 13 15.62 -36.66 7.20
C LEU A 13 16.96 -36.79 6.48
N ALA A 14 17.17 -35.93 5.48
CA ALA A 14 18.50 -35.67 4.94
C ALA A 14 19.05 -34.39 5.57
N PHE A 15 20.27 -34.45 6.11
CA PHE A 15 20.94 -33.29 6.70
C PHE A 15 22.08 -32.85 5.78
N VAL A 16 22.17 -31.55 5.51
CA VAL A 16 23.29 -30.97 4.78
C VAL A 16 24.01 -29.99 5.70
N VAL A 17 25.29 -30.29 5.97
CA VAL A 17 26.13 -29.52 6.88
C VAL A 17 27.04 -28.62 6.06
N LEU A 18 26.80 -27.32 6.18
CA LEU A 18 27.58 -26.27 5.53
C LEU A 18 28.44 -25.58 6.59
N GLN A 19 29.75 -25.52 6.37
CA GLN A 19 30.70 -24.85 7.25
C GLN A 19 31.57 -23.91 6.42
N HIS A 20 31.94 -22.77 6.99
CA HIS A 20 33.02 -21.95 6.44
C HIS A 20 34.35 -22.65 6.74
N LEU A 21 34.79 -23.52 5.83
CA LEU A 21 36.08 -24.19 5.90
C LEU A 21 37.14 -23.33 5.21
N ASP A 22 38.33 -23.27 5.82
CA ASP A 22 39.50 -22.73 5.15
C ASP A 22 39.81 -23.62 3.92
N PRO A 23 39.95 -23.05 2.71
CA PRO A 23 40.22 -23.83 1.50
C PRO A 23 41.56 -24.57 1.51
N THR A 24 42.48 -24.25 2.43
CA THR A 24 43.82 -24.84 2.52
C THR A 24 43.93 -26.02 3.50
N HIS A 25 42.92 -26.27 4.33
CA HIS A 25 42.96 -27.33 5.36
C HIS A 25 42.07 -28.51 5.00
N ALA A 26 42.61 -29.72 5.10
CA ALA A 26 41.83 -30.95 4.98
C ALA A 26 40.79 -31.03 6.10
N SER A 27 39.51 -31.16 5.73
CA SER A 27 38.42 -31.21 6.69
C SER A 27 38.20 -32.62 7.21
N HIS A 28 38.43 -32.84 8.50
CA HIS A 28 38.07 -34.08 9.21
C HIS A 28 36.59 -34.09 9.66
N SER A 29 35.76 -33.17 9.16
CA SER A 29 34.38 -33.00 9.62
C SER A 29 33.50 -34.24 9.42
N VAL A 30 33.72 -35.02 8.36
CA VAL A 30 32.97 -36.27 8.11
C VAL A 30 33.22 -37.28 9.24
N GLU A 31 34.48 -37.52 9.58
CA GLU A 31 34.89 -38.46 10.64
C GLU A 31 34.41 -37.99 12.03
N LEU A 32 34.63 -36.71 12.34
CA LEU A 32 34.22 -36.13 13.62
C LEU A 32 32.70 -36.16 13.84
N ILE A 33 31.91 -35.89 12.80
CA ILE A 33 30.45 -35.98 12.87
C ILE A 33 30.03 -37.45 12.96
N GLY A 34 30.66 -38.34 12.18
CA GLY A 34 30.41 -39.78 12.18
C GLY A 34 30.54 -40.42 13.57
N HIS A 35 31.54 -40.03 14.36
CA HIS A 35 31.69 -40.52 15.74
C HIS A 35 30.59 -40.05 16.72
N ARG A 36 29.78 -39.06 16.34
CA ARG A 36 28.81 -38.41 17.22
C ARG A 36 27.36 -38.65 16.82
N THR A 37 27.09 -39.33 15.71
CA THR A 37 25.74 -39.63 15.24
C THR A 37 25.59 -41.09 14.83
N ARG A 38 24.35 -41.59 14.80
CA ARG A 38 24.01 -42.92 14.28
C ARG A 38 23.58 -42.88 12.81
N LEU A 39 23.53 -41.69 12.22
CA LEU A 39 23.21 -41.48 10.81
C LEU A 39 24.42 -41.78 9.92
N THR A 40 24.17 -42.09 8.66
CA THR A 40 25.22 -42.25 7.65
C THR A 40 25.83 -40.88 7.36
N VAL A 41 27.14 -40.70 7.52
CA VAL A 41 27.81 -39.41 7.26
C VAL A 41 28.72 -39.56 6.05
N VAL A 42 28.49 -38.75 5.02
CA VAL A 42 29.23 -38.80 3.75
C VAL A 42 29.65 -37.40 3.31
N PRO A 43 30.77 -37.25 2.57
CA PRO A 43 31.04 -36.01 1.85
C PRO A 43 29.95 -35.76 0.80
N ALA A 44 29.60 -34.50 0.57
CA ALA A 44 28.71 -34.12 -0.52
C ALA A 44 29.44 -34.30 -1.87
N GLU A 45 28.91 -35.16 -2.73
CA GLU A 45 29.44 -35.42 -4.07
C GLU A 45 28.52 -34.87 -5.16
N ASP A 46 29.10 -34.44 -6.27
CA ASP A 46 28.34 -33.88 -7.39
C ASP A 46 27.42 -34.95 -8.01
N GLY A 47 26.15 -34.60 -8.22
CA GLY A 47 25.12 -35.49 -8.72
C GLY A 47 24.54 -36.48 -7.70
N SER A 48 25.04 -36.51 -6.46
CA SER A 48 24.56 -37.44 -5.43
C SER A 48 23.09 -37.18 -5.07
N LEU A 49 22.28 -38.24 -4.97
CA LEU A 49 20.87 -38.14 -4.61
C LEU A 49 20.75 -37.96 -3.08
N LEU A 50 19.92 -37.03 -2.64
CA LEU A 50 19.57 -36.86 -1.24
C LEU A 50 18.80 -38.08 -0.73
N ALA A 51 19.39 -38.81 0.20
CA ALA A 51 18.83 -39.99 0.84
C ALA A 51 18.40 -39.67 2.29
N PRO A 52 17.31 -40.28 2.77
CA PRO A 52 16.92 -40.17 4.17
C PRO A 52 18.01 -40.75 5.09
N ASP A 53 18.02 -40.28 6.33
CA ASP A 53 18.93 -40.71 7.40
C ASP A 53 20.42 -40.55 7.08
N THR A 54 20.72 -39.57 6.23
CA THR A 54 22.07 -39.30 5.74
C THR A 54 22.48 -37.84 6.02
N VAL A 55 23.72 -37.65 6.46
CA VAL A 55 24.36 -36.36 6.68
C VAL A 55 25.40 -36.13 5.59
N TYR A 56 25.16 -35.12 4.75
CA TYR A 56 26.07 -34.68 3.70
C TYR A 56 26.91 -33.51 4.20
N VAL A 57 28.23 -33.63 4.12
CA VAL A 57 29.16 -32.57 4.56
C VAL A 57 29.78 -31.89 3.35
N LEU A 58 29.65 -30.56 3.27
CA LEU A 58 30.22 -29.77 2.18
C LEU A 58 31.75 -29.90 2.14
N PRO A 59 32.36 -30.31 1.01
CA PRO A 59 33.81 -30.26 0.86
C PRO A 59 34.32 -28.80 0.78
N PRO A 60 35.58 -28.54 1.16
CA PRO A 60 36.15 -27.19 1.11
C PRO A 60 36.17 -26.64 -0.32
N ASN A 61 36.08 -25.31 -0.44
CA ASN A 61 36.19 -24.58 -1.71
C ASN A 61 35.17 -25.00 -2.79
N ARG A 62 33.93 -25.28 -2.39
CA ARG A 62 32.79 -25.57 -3.26
C ARG A 62 31.54 -24.84 -2.77
N PHE A 63 30.67 -24.47 -3.71
CA PHE A 63 29.28 -24.10 -3.44
C PHE A 63 28.40 -25.32 -3.67
N LEU A 64 27.27 -25.35 -2.98
CA LEU A 64 26.29 -26.43 -3.07
C LEU A 64 24.94 -25.85 -3.44
N SER A 65 24.31 -26.50 -4.40
CA SER A 65 22.90 -26.34 -4.74
C SER A 65 22.22 -27.70 -4.73
N VAL A 66 20.89 -27.68 -4.67
CA VAL A 66 20.08 -28.88 -4.89
C VAL A 66 19.37 -28.69 -6.21
N LYS A 67 19.29 -29.71 -7.06
CA LYS A 67 18.46 -29.75 -8.27
C LYS A 67 17.86 -31.13 -8.47
N GLU A 68 16.53 -31.22 -8.54
CA GLU A 68 15.80 -32.49 -8.74
C GLU A 68 16.23 -33.56 -7.71
N ASN A 69 16.34 -33.15 -6.44
CA ASN A 69 16.83 -33.97 -5.31
C ASN A 69 18.28 -34.45 -5.43
N ARG A 70 19.07 -33.88 -6.34
CA ARG A 70 20.51 -34.13 -6.46
C ARG A 70 21.31 -32.95 -5.95
N LEU A 71 22.41 -33.23 -5.26
CA LEU A 71 23.40 -32.25 -4.91
C LEU A 71 24.19 -31.85 -6.15
N GLN A 72 24.38 -30.55 -6.36
CA GLN A 72 25.22 -29.99 -7.42
C GLN A 72 26.31 -29.16 -6.79
N LEU A 73 27.57 -29.51 -7.08
CA LEU A 73 28.73 -28.83 -6.56
C LEU A 73 29.33 -27.95 -7.66
N THR A 74 29.38 -26.65 -7.38
CA THR A 74 30.02 -25.69 -8.27
C THR A 74 31.28 -25.12 -7.64
N PRO A 75 32.32 -24.80 -8.43
CA PRO A 75 33.42 -24.00 -7.92
C PRO A 75 32.90 -22.61 -7.52
N PRO A 76 33.47 -21.97 -6.48
CA PRO A 76 33.24 -20.56 -6.22
C PRO A 76 33.50 -19.76 -7.49
N ALA A 77 32.58 -18.89 -7.89
CA ALA A 77 32.90 -17.92 -8.94
C ALA A 77 34.08 -17.05 -8.46
N ASP A 78 35.04 -16.77 -9.34
CA ASP A 78 36.27 -16.00 -9.07
C ASP A 78 36.01 -14.49 -8.82
N SER A 79 34.95 -14.14 -8.12
CA SER A 79 34.71 -12.79 -7.65
C SER A 79 35.18 -12.67 -6.19
N GLN A 80 36.01 -11.66 -5.92
CA GLN A 80 36.56 -11.28 -4.60
C GLN A 80 35.49 -10.82 -3.59
N GLY A 81 34.31 -11.45 -3.58
CA GLY A 81 33.21 -11.20 -2.65
C GLY A 81 33.27 -12.04 -1.37
N VAL A 82 32.42 -11.71 -0.41
CA VAL A 82 32.19 -12.53 0.78
C VAL A 82 31.59 -13.87 0.35
N ARG A 83 32.27 -14.98 0.64
CA ARG A 83 31.79 -16.34 0.36
C ARG A 83 30.62 -16.67 1.30
N LEU A 84 29.41 -16.83 0.76
CA LEU A 84 28.19 -17.14 1.52
C LEU A 84 27.52 -18.43 1.06
N PRO A 85 28.20 -19.58 1.26
CA PRO A 85 27.68 -20.88 0.86
C PRO A 85 26.36 -21.24 1.56
N VAL A 86 26.12 -20.76 2.79
CA VAL A 86 24.88 -21.08 3.52
C VAL A 86 23.68 -20.37 2.89
N ASP A 87 23.78 -19.06 2.65
CA ASP A 87 22.71 -18.29 2.00
C ASP A 87 22.39 -18.84 0.60
N HIS A 88 23.40 -19.19 -0.19
CA HIS A 88 23.22 -19.78 -1.52
C HIS A 88 22.40 -21.08 -1.46
N PHE A 89 22.86 -22.05 -0.65
CA PHE A 89 22.21 -23.34 -0.54
C PHE A 89 20.77 -23.23 0.00
N LEU A 90 20.54 -22.39 1.02
CA LEU A 90 19.21 -22.21 1.59
C LEU A 90 18.23 -21.57 0.60
N ARG A 91 18.67 -20.65 -0.27
CA ARG A 91 17.84 -20.08 -1.34
C ARG A 91 17.41 -21.17 -2.33
N ASP A 92 18.33 -22.03 -2.76
CA ASP A 92 18.03 -23.12 -3.68
C ASP A 92 17.11 -24.17 -3.05
N LEU A 93 17.38 -24.53 -1.78
CA LEU A 93 16.56 -25.46 -1.02
C LEU A 93 15.12 -24.94 -0.86
N ALA A 94 14.96 -23.64 -0.58
CA ALA A 94 13.64 -23.00 -0.48
C ALA A 94 12.84 -23.12 -1.78
N GLY A 95 13.50 -22.95 -2.93
CA GLY A 95 12.87 -23.06 -4.24
C GLY A 95 12.30 -24.45 -4.54
N GLN A 96 12.97 -25.52 -4.08
CA GLN A 96 12.62 -26.90 -4.41
C GLN A 96 11.76 -27.59 -3.36
N TRP A 97 12.10 -27.45 -2.08
CA TRP A 97 11.47 -28.21 -1.00
C TRP A 97 10.40 -27.43 -0.26
N ARG A 98 10.34 -26.10 -0.43
CA ARG A 98 9.29 -25.22 0.13
C ARG A 98 9.00 -25.49 1.62
N GLU A 99 7.81 -25.98 1.96
CA GLU A 99 7.37 -26.28 3.34
C GLU A 99 8.21 -27.36 4.01
N LYS A 100 8.82 -28.26 3.22
CA LYS A 100 9.72 -29.31 3.70
C LYS A 100 11.15 -28.80 3.93
N ALA A 101 11.47 -27.59 3.49
CA ALA A 101 12.77 -26.99 3.67
C ALA A 101 12.94 -26.47 5.11
N VAL A 102 14.05 -26.83 5.76
CA VAL A 102 14.37 -26.41 7.12
C VAL A 102 15.74 -25.73 7.15
N ALA A 103 15.78 -24.47 7.59
CA ALA A 103 17.02 -23.77 7.90
C ALA A 103 17.34 -23.89 9.38
N ILE A 104 18.56 -24.34 9.71
CA ILE A 104 19.04 -24.43 11.09
C ILE A 104 20.33 -23.61 11.21
N ILE A 105 20.25 -22.46 11.89
CA ILE A 105 21.40 -21.58 12.11
C ILE A 105 21.99 -21.89 13.48
N LEU A 106 23.19 -22.49 13.46
CA LEU A 106 23.93 -22.86 14.66
C LEU A 106 25.03 -21.83 15.00
N SER A 107 25.75 -22.08 16.09
CA SER A 107 26.89 -21.30 16.57
C SER A 107 27.90 -20.95 15.46
N GLY A 108 28.25 -19.67 15.34
CA GLY A 108 29.24 -19.14 14.42
C GLY A 108 29.40 -17.61 14.56
N THR A 109 30.46 -17.05 13.99
CA THR A 109 30.82 -15.61 14.16
C THR A 109 30.30 -14.70 13.04
N GLY A 110 29.80 -15.28 11.94
CA GLY A 110 29.33 -14.56 10.75
C GLY A 110 27.84 -14.17 10.76
N ARG A 111 27.32 -13.91 9.55
CA ARG A 111 25.90 -13.65 9.28
C ARG A 111 25.34 -14.49 8.12
N ASP A 112 26.15 -15.39 7.58
CA ASP A 112 25.77 -16.30 6.51
C ASP A 112 24.59 -17.17 6.98
N GLY A 113 23.58 -17.34 6.13
CA GLY A 113 22.31 -17.97 6.46
C GLY A 113 21.18 -17.00 6.83
N THR A 114 21.46 -15.71 7.03
CA THR A 114 20.41 -14.71 7.31
C THR A 114 19.49 -14.49 6.11
N LEU A 115 20.04 -14.38 4.90
CA LEU A 115 19.25 -14.15 3.67
C LEU A 115 18.58 -15.45 3.21
N GLY A 116 19.28 -16.57 3.32
CA GLY A 116 18.77 -17.90 3.04
C GLY A 116 17.59 -18.27 3.93
N LEU A 117 17.66 -17.92 5.22
CA LEU A 117 16.55 -18.08 6.16
C LEU A 117 15.30 -17.32 5.71
N ARG A 118 15.45 -16.08 5.18
CA ARG A 118 14.32 -15.33 4.61
C ARG A 118 13.68 -16.09 3.44
N ALA A 119 14.50 -16.65 2.56
CA ALA A 119 14.03 -17.42 1.40
C ALA A 119 13.23 -18.66 1.83
N ILE A 120 13.75 -19.44 2.80
CA ILE A 120 13.08 -20.61 3.37
C ILE A 120 11.72 -20.22 3.96
N LYS A 121 11.69 -19.14 4.72
CA LYS A 121 10.47 -18.59 5.33
C LYS A 121 9.45 -18.13 4.29
N ALA A 122 9.87 -17.45 3.24
CA ALA A 122 8.99 -17.06 2.14
C ALA A 122 8.44 -18.27 1.37
N ALA A 123 9.18 -19.38 1.30
CA ALA A 123 8.69 -20.60 0.69
C ALA A 123 7.72 -21.40 1.58
N GLY A 124 7.60 -21.04 2.87
CA GLY A 124 6.74 -21.73 3.84
C GLY A 124 7.49 -22.73 4.73
N GLY A 125 8.80 -22.84 4.57
CA GLY A 125 9.66 -23.73 5.37
C GLY A 125 9.83 -23.28 6.82
N LEU A 126 10.65 -24.02 7.56
CA LEU A 126 10.91 -23.81 8.98
C LEU A 126 12.28 -23.14 9.20
N ALA A 127 12.33 -22.13 10.06
CA ALA A 127 13.58 -21.49 10.48
C ALA A 127 13.84 -21.74 11.96
N VAL A 128 14.97 -22.36 12.27
CA VAL A 128 15.41 -22.66 13.64
C VAL A 128 16.76 -21.98 13.88
N ALA A 129 16.91 -21.30 15.00
CA ALA A 129 18.20 -20.81 15.47
C ALA A 129 18.59 -21.48 16.78
N GLN A 130 19.88 -21.73 16.94
CA GLN A 130 20.42 -22.15 18.23
C GLN A 130 20.21 -21.04 19.26
N ASP A 131 19.79 -21.42 20.46
CA ASP A 131 19.79 -20.49 21.60
C ASP A 131 21.19 -19.88 21.79
N PRO A 132 21.35 -18.54 21.65
CA PRO A 132 22.64 -17.87 21.76
C PRO A 132 23.39 -18.17 23.06
N GLU A 133 22.68 -18.48 24.16
CA GLU A 133 23.30 -18.82 25.45
C GLU A 133 23.97 -20.20 25.44
N THR A 134 23.55 -21.09 24.53
CA THR A 134 24.15 -22.41 24.35
C THR A 134 25.24 -22.43 23.26
N ALA A 135 25.42 -21.31 22.54
CA ALA A 135 26.33 -21.18 21.41
C ALA A 135 27.73 -20.77 21.87
N ALA A 136 28.76 -21.49 21.42
CA ALA A 136 30.14 -21.07 21.65
C ALA A 136 30.43 -19.70 21.00
N HIS A 137 29.81 -19.44 19.84
CA HIS A 137 29.84 -18.16 19.14
C HIS A 137 28.40 -17.75 18.79
N GLY A 138 27.85 -16.79 19.52
CA GLY A 138 26.46 -16.34 19.37
C GLY A 138 26.20 -15.38 18.19
N GLY A 139 27.20 -15.08 17.35
CA GLY A 139 27.09 -14.08 16.28
C GLY A 139 26.03 -14.44 15.22
N MET A 140 26.15 -15.62 14.62
CA MET A 140 25.23 -16.12 13.60
C MET A 140 23.81 -16.33 14.16
N PRO A 141 23.59 -17.01 15.30
CA PRO A 141 22.25 -17.16 15.85
C PRO A 141 21.58 -15.83 16.19
N ARG A 142 22.29 -14.86 16.78
CA ARG A 142 21.74 -13.52 17.04
C ARG A 142 21.38 -12.78 15.75
N SER A 143 22.19 -12.92 14.70
CA SER A 143 21.89 -12.34 13.39
C SER A 143 20.61 -12.94 12.80
N ALA A 144 20.44 -14.26 12.88
CA ALA A 144 19.22 -14.94 12.44
C ALA A 144 18.00 -14.48 13.26
N ILE A 145 18.11 -14.43 14.59
CA ILE A 145 17.01 -14.01 15.48
C ILE A 145 16.60 -12.56 15.21
N ALA A 146 17.57 -11.66 14.99
CA ALA A 146 17.32 -10.25 14.69
C ALA A 146 16.52 -10.03 13.40
N THR A 147 16.40 -11.04 12.53
CA THR A 147 15.49 -10.95 11.37
C THR A 147 14.01 -10.94 11.75
N GLY A 148 13.66 -11.40 12.96
CA GLY A 148 12.27 -11.63 13.38
C GLY A 148 11.58 -12.81 12.67
N LEU A 149 12.33 -13.57 11.86
CA LEU A 149 11.78 -14.67 11.04
C LEU A 149 12.08 -16.07 11.59
N VAL A 150 12.90 -16.18 12.64
CA VAL A 150 13.17 -17.46 13.32
C VAL A 150 11.90 -17.94 14.02
N ASP A 151 11.46 -19.16 13.73
CA ASP A 151 10.28 -19.76 14.36
C ASP A 151 10.61 -20.29 15.75
N TRP A 152 11.76 -20.96 15.90
CA TRP A 152 12.20 -21.55 17.17
C TRP A 152 13.64 -21.17 17.51
N VAL A 153 13.82 -20.68 18.74
CA VAL A 153 15.13 -20.47 19.37
C VAL A 153 15.26 -21.53 20.46
N VAL A 154 16.12 -22.53 20.22
CA VAL A 154 16.19 -23.72 21.09
C VAL A 154 17.61 -24.26 21.22
N ALA A 155 17.87 -24.96 22.31
CA ALA A 155 19.11 -25.69 22.50
C ALA A 155 19.29 -26.80 21.44
N PRO A 156 20.51 -27.06 20.93
CA PRO A 156 20.77 -28.03 19.87
C PRO A 156 20.20 -29.43 20.13
N GLU A 157 20.21 -29.88 21.39
CA GLU A 157 19.78 -31.21 21.82
C GLU A 157 18.26 -31.39 21.75
N ARG A 158 17.50 -30.28 21.81
CA ARG A 158 16.03 -30.29 21.72
C ARG A 158 15.52 -30.17 20.29
N MET A 159 16.35 -29.73 19.35
CA MET A 159 15.95 -29.52 17.96
C MET A 159 15.41 -30.80 17.28
N PRO A 160 16.05 -31.98 17.40
CA PRO A 160 15.59 -33.17 16.67
C PRO A 160 14.15 -33.58 16.99
N VAL A 161 13.75 -33.48 18.27
CA VAL A 161 12.39 -33.81 18.71
C VAL A 161 11.37 -32.88 18.06
N LEU A 162 11.64 -31.56 18.07
CA LEU A 162 10.77 -30.57 17.46
C LEU A 162 10.68 -30.73 15.93
N LEU A 163 11.80 -31.06 15.28
CA LEU A 163 11.82 -31.32 13.84
C LEU A 163 10.98 -32.54 13.48
N ARG A 164 11.12 -33.65 14.20
CA ARG A 164 10.31 -34.85 13.99
C ARG A 164 8.82 -34.55 14.12
N ASP A 165 8.44 -33.82 15.16
CA ASP A 165 7.04 -33.45 15.40
C ASP A 165 6.52 -32.56 14.26
N TYR A 166 7.29 -31.57 13.81
CA TYR A 166 6.95 -30.70 12.69
C TYR A 166 6.73 -31.48 11.38
N LEU A 167 7.65 -32.37 11.04
CA LEU A 167 7.64 -33.15 9.80
C LEU A 167 6.55 -34.24 9.79
N SER A 168 6.07 -34.64 10.97
CA SER A 168 4.97 -35.59 11.10
C SER A 168 3.61 -34.98 10.73
N ARG A 169 3.50 -33.64 10.72
CA ARG A 169 2.23 -32.93 10.56
C ARG A 169 1.74 -32.94 9.11
N PRO A 170 0.40 -32.94 8.89
CA PRO A 170 -0.20 -32.97 7.56
C PRO A 170 0.32 -31.86 6.64
N TYR A 171 0.50 -30.64 7.17
CA TYR A 171 1.01 -29.48 6.45
C TYR A 171 2.31 -29.76 5.67
N VAL A 172 3.23 -30.53 6.25
CA VAL A 172 4.54 -30.82 5.66
C VAL A 172 4.52 -32.11 4.84
N ARG A 173 3.64 -33.06 5.20
CA ARG A 173 3.53 -34.36 4.51
C ARG A 173 2.73 -34.30 3.22
N SER A 174 1.78 -33.37 3.10
CA SER A 174 1.00 -33.17 1.88
C SER A 174 1.91 -32.91 0.68
N GLU A 175 1.55 -33.46 -0.49
CA GLU A 175 2.29 -33.16 -1.71
C GLU A 175 2.19 -31.67 -2.05
N PRO A 176 3.28 -31.02 -2.47
CA PRO A 176 3.20 -29.71 -3.07
C PRO A 176 2.32 -29.88 -4.31
N HIS A 177 1.20 -29.15 -4.41
CA HIS A 177 0.16 -29.22 -5.46
C HIS A 177 -1.13 -29.98 -5.16
N ALA A 178 -1.29 -30.59 -3.98
CA ALA A 178 -2.65 -30.93 -3.56
C ALA A 178 -3.35 -29.62 -3.17
N ASP A 179 -4.16 -29.07 -4.08
CA ASP A 179 -5.29 -28.21 -3.71
C ASP A 179 -6.21 -29.07 -2.83
N ALA A 180 -5.82 -29.24 -1.57
CA ALA A 180 -6.67 -29.86 -0.57
C ALA A 180 -7.86 -28.93 -0.46
N ALA A 181 -8.97 -29.35 -1.06
CA ALA A 181 -10.22 -28.60 -1.03
C ALA A 181 -10.48 -28.20 0.42
N ILE A 182 -10.43 -26.90 0.68
CA ILE A 182 -10.72 -26.34 2.00
C ILE A 182 -12.15 -26.81 2.32
N GLN A 183 -12.32 -27.54 3.41
CA GLN A 183 -13.65 -27.96 3.83
C GLN A 183 -14.50 -26.70 4.10
N LYS A 184 -15.80 -26.76 3.87
CA LYS A 184 -16.68 -25.58 4.06
C LYS A 184 -16.56 -24.97 5.46
N SER A 185 -16.37 -25.80 6.49
CA SER A 185 -16.09 -25.37 7.86
C SER A 185 -14.78 -24.58 7.99
N ASP A 186 -13.74 -24.99 7.27
CA ASP A 186 -12.44 -24.32 7.25
C ASP A 186 -12.48 -22.99 6.48
N GLU A 187 -13.37 -22.86 5.49
CA GLU A 187 -13.61 -21.57 4.81
C GLU A 187 -14.20 -20.52 5.75
N ASP A 188 -15.19 -20.88 6.55
CA ASP A 188 -15.81 -19.97 7.53
C ASP A 188 -14.80 -19.54 8.60
N ALA A 189 -14.00 -20.47 9.10
CA ALA A 189 -12.92 -20.17 10.04
C ALA A 189 -11.87 -19.25 9.42
N LEU A 190 -11.46 -19.50 8.17
CA LEU A 190 -10.51 -18.64 7.46
C LEU A 190 -11.06 -17.23 7.23
N ALA A 191 -12.33 -17.10 6.82
CA ALA A 191 -13.00 -15.81 6.66
C ALA A 191 -13.05 -15.03 7.99
N ALA A 192 -13.30 -15.72 9.10
CA ALA A 192 -13.25 -15.12 10.44
C ALA A 192 -11.83 -14.69 10.83
N ILE A 193 -10.80 -15.47 10.48
CA ILE A 193 -9.39 -15.07 10.69
C ILE A 193 -9.06 -13.82 9.86
N ILE A 194 -9.47 -13.75 8.59
CA ILE A 194 -9.26 -12.57 7.73
C ILE A 194 -9.94 -11.33 8.34
N THR A 195 -11.15 -11.49 8.84
CA THR A 195 -11.88 -10.41 9.51
C THR A 195 -11.19 -9.96 10.80
N LEU A 196 -10.66 -10.91 11.58
CA LEU A 196 -9.89 -10.62 12.80
C LEU A 196 -8.58 -9.87 12.48
N MET A 197 -7.87 -10.27 11.42
CA MET A 197 -6.67 -9.57 10.96
C MET A 197 -7.01 -8.13 10.56
N ARG A 198 -8.07 -7.90 9.77
CA ARG A 198 -8.48 -6.55 9.34
C ARG A 198 -8.91 -5.65 10.50
N THR A 199 -9.59 -6.20 11.51
CA THR A 199 -10.09 -5.39 12.63
C THR A 199 -9.00 -5.01 13.62
N ARG A 200 -7.97 -5.84 13.78
CA ARG A 200 -6.89 -5.62 14.75
C ARG A 200 -5.57 -5.15 14.13
N THR A 201 -5.43 -5.19 12.80
CA THR A 201 -4.24 -4.75 12.06
C THR A 201 -4.62 -3.89 10.86
N ARG A 202 -3.63 -3.27 10.20
CA ARG A 202 -3.84 -2.45 8.99
C ARG A 202 -3.95 -3.27 7.70
N GLY A 203 -3.70 -4.58 7.75
CA GLY A 203 -3.72 -5.45 6.57
C GLY A 203 -5.13 -5.84 6.15
N ASP A 204 -5.51 -5.52 4.89
CA ASP A 204 -6.72 -6.07 4.27
C ASP A 204 -6.34 -7.22 3.32
N PHE A 205 -6.64 -8.45 3.76
CA PHE A 205 -6.32 -9.67 3.02
C PHE A 205 -7.51 -10.25 2.23
N ARG A 206 -8.65 -9.55 2.14
CA ARG A 206 -9.86 -10.09 1.48
C ARG A 206 -9.68 -10.42 0.00
N GLY A 207 -8.81 -9.70 -0.69
CA GLY A 207 -8.50 -9.93 -2.11
C GLY A 207 -7.22 -10.76 -2.34
N TYR A 208 -6.66 -11.35 -1.28
CA TYR A 208 -5.54 -12.27 -1.40
C TYR A 208 -6.04 -13.67 -1.71
N LYS A 209 -5.23 -14.45 -2.42
CA LYS A 209 -5.55 -15.83 -2.77
C LYS A 209 -5.82 -16.67 -1.54
N ARG A 210 -7.02 -17.24 -1.45
CA ARG A 210 -7.45 -18.04 -0.29
C ARG A 210 -6.49 -19.17 0.05
N ASN A 211 -6.00 -19.90 -0.96
CA ASN A 211 -5.05 -21.00 -0.76
C ASN A 211 -3.72 -20.51 -0.16
N THR A 212 -3.29 -19.30 -0.51
CA THR A 212 -2.06 -18.71 0.08
C THR A 212 -2.28 -18.39 1.56
N LEU A 213 -3.41 -17.77 1.90
CA LEU A 213 -3.76 -17.44 3.29
C LEU A 213 -3.96 -18.71 4.14
N ALA A 214 -4.69 -19.69 3.62
CA ALA A 214 -4.92 -20.97 4.27
C ALA A 214 -3.60 -21.70 4.57
N ARG A 215 -2.68 -21.73 3.59
CA ARG A 215 -1.36 -22.35 3.73
C ARG A 215 -0.51 -21.67 4.81
N ARG A 216 -0.52 -20.33 4.88
CA ARG A 216 0.19 -19.58 5.93
C ARG A 216 -0.43 -19.81 7.31
N ALA A 217 -1.75 -19.86 7.41
CA ALA A 217 -2.44 -20.20 8.65
C ALA A 217 -2.12 -21.64 9.11
N ALA A 218 -2.18 -22.61 8.19
CA ALA A 218 -1.83 -24.02 8.47
C ALA A 218 -0.36 -24.18 8.92
N ARG A 219 0.56 -23.38 8.37
CA ARG A 219 1.94 -23.31 8.83
C ARG A 219 2.04 -22.87 10.29
N ARG A 220 1.35 -21.79 10.67
CA ARG A 220 1.33 -21.29 12.05
C ARG A 220 0.64 -22.28 13.00
N MET A 221 -0.42 -22.94 12.55
CA MET A 221 -1.05 -24.05 13.28
C MET A 221 -0.06 -25.17 13.58
N CYS A 222 0.76 -25.56 12.60
CA CYS A 222 1.80 -26.58 12.76
C CYS A 222 2.80 -26.20 13.86
N LEU A 223 3.22 -24.94 13.94
CA LEU A 223 4.12 -24.42 14.99
C LEU A 223 3.50 -24.47 16.39
N HIS A 224 2.17 -24.33 16.48
CA HIS A 224 1.39 -24.41 17.72
C HIS A 224 0.76 -25.78 17.98
N GLN A 225 1.08 -26.79 17.16
CA GLN A 225 0.57 -28.15 17.30
C GLN A 225 -0.96 -28.26 17.21
N LEU A 226 -1.60 -27.38 16.44
CA LEU A 226 -3.04 -27.34 16.25
C LEU A 226 -3.46 -28.06 14.96
N ASP A 227 -4.57 -28.77 15.02
CA ASP A 227 -5.05 -29.61 13.91
C ASP A 227 -6.29 -29.02 13.20
N SER A 228 -6.85 -27.90 13.70
CA SER A 228 -8.00 -27.22 13.08
C SER A 228 -7.86 -25.69 13.06
N LEU A 229 -8.33 -25.07 11.98
CA LEU A 229 -8.43 -23.61 11.86
C LEU A 229 -9.32 -22.98 12.94
N HIS A 230 -10.31 -23.72 13.46
CA HIS A 230 -11.17 -23.24 14.54
C HIS A 230 -10.40 -23.10 15.86
N GLN A 231 -9.53 -24.07 16.18
CA GLN A 231 -8.65 -23.99 17.34
C GLN A 231 -7.68 -22.83 17.19
N TYR A 232 -7.16 -22.61 15.98
CA TYR A 232 -6.28 -21.49 15.70
C TYR A 232 -6.99 -20.14 15.82
N LEU A 233 -8.21 -20.00 15.33
CA LEU A 233 -9.02 -18.80 15.53
C LEU A 233 -9.25 -18.51 17.02
N ALA A 234 -9.48 -19.54 17.85
CA ALA A 234 -9.60 -19.37 19.29
C ALA A 234 -8.29 -18.89 19.93
N LEU A 235 -7.14 -19.43 19.49
CA LEU A 235 -5.82 -18.96 19.91
C LEU A 235 -5.59 -17.48 19.52
N LEU A 236 -5.89 -17.10 18.28
CA LEU A 236 -5.71 -15.72 17.79
C LEU A 236 -6.55 -14.69 18.55
N ARG A 237 -7.70 -15.08 19.10
CA ARG A 237 -8.54 -14.19 19.91
C ARG A 237 -7.90 -13.88 21.27
N THR A 238 -7.17 -14.84 21.84
CA THR A 238 -6.56 -14.75 23.19
C THR A 238 -5.09 -14.31 23.17
N ARG A 239 -4.37 -14.57 22.06
CA ARG A 239 -2.94 -14.27 21.90
C ARG A 239 -2.69 -13.22 20.80
N PRO A 240 -2.59 -11.93 21.15
CA PRO A 240 -2.33 -10.86 20.17
C PRO A 240 -0.92 -10.95 19.55
N ASP A 241 0.04 -11.52 20.27
CA ASP A 241 1.39 -11.82 19.79
C ASP A 241 1.35 -12.78 18.59
N GLU A 242 0.51 -13.81 18.65
CA GLU A 242 0.34 -14.77 17.55
C GLU A 242 -0.35 -14.15 16.33
N LEU A 243 -1.32 -13.25 16.56
CA LEU A 243 -1.95 -12.51 15.46
C LEU A 243 -0.94 -11.64 14.72
N GLY A 244 -0.05 -10.95 15.45
CA GLY A 244 1.06 -10.21 14.86
C GLY A 244 2.03 -11.12 14.10
N ALA A 245 2.32 -12.32 14.62
CA ALA A 245 3.17 -13.29 13.96
C ALA A 245 2.54 -13.85 12.67
N LEU A 246 1.23 -14.09 12.66
CA LEU A 246 0.49 -14.48 11.45
C LEU A 246 0.56 -13.40 10.39
N VAL A 247 0.33 -12.13 10.76
CA VAL A 247 0.40 -11.00 9.83
C VAL A 247 1.81 -10.86 9.24
N ARG A 248 2.86 -10.96 10.06
CA ARG A 248 4.24 -11.01 9.56
C ARG A 248 4.47 -12.20 8.63
N ASP A 249 3.92 -13.37 8.92
CA ASP A 249 4.04 -14.55 8.05
C ASP A 249 3.33 -14.36 6.70
N MET A 250 2.26 -13.56 6.66
CA MET A 250 1.57 -13.15 5.43
C MET A 250 2.38 -12.14 4.60
N LEU A 251 3.12 -11.25 5.26
CA LEU A 251 3.86 -10.15 4.64
C LEU A 251 5.32 -10.48 4.33
N ILE A 252 5.79 -11.71 4.58
CA ILE A 252 7.20 -12.10 4.35
C ILE A 252 7.62 -11.75 2.94
N SER A 253 8.40 -10.69 2.84
CA SER A 253 8.90 -10.14 1.59
C SER A 253 10.35 -10.59 1.42
N VAL A 254 10.61 -11.32 0.34
CA VAL A 254 11.97 -11.62 -0.10
C VAL A 254 12.28 -10.73 -1.28
N THR A 255 13.30 -9.91 -1.11
CA THR A 255 13.82 -9.00 -2.13
C THR A 255 15.34 -9.06 -2.14
N ALA A 256 15.94 -8.64 -3.24
CA ALA A 256 17.37 -8.59 -3.46
C ALA A 256 17.69 -7.48 -4.46
N PHE A 257 18.90 -6.93 -4.38
CA PHE A 257 19.37 -5.95 -5.36
C PHE A 257 19.40 -6.57 -6.76
N PHE A 258 18.93 -5.82 -7.76
CA PHE A 258 18.83 -6.25 -9.16
C PHE A 258 18.21 -7.65 -9.35
N ARG A 259 17.21 -8.02 -8.53
CA ARG A 259 16.52 -9.32 -8.61
C ARG A 259 16.02 -9.61 -10.03
N GLU A 260 16.38 -10.78 -10.57
CA GLU A 260 16.25 -11.14 -11.99
C GLU A 260 17.06 -10.18 -12.89
N PRO A 261 18.40 -10.27 -12.92
CA PRO A 261 19.27 -9.28 -13.57
C PRO A 261 18.92 -9.03 -15.05
N GLU A 262 18.50 -10.07 -15.76
CA GLU A 262 18.11 -9.97 -17.16
C GLU A 262 16.84 -9.13 -17.38
N ALA A 263 15.96 -9.02 -16.38
CA ALA A 263 14.78 -8.15 -16.43
C ALA A 263 15.17 -6.68 -16.21
N TRP A 264 16.13 -6.42 -15.32
CA TRP A 264 16.71 -5.09 -15.13
C TRP A 264 17.48 -4.60 -16.35
N ALA A 265 18.27 -5.47 -17.00
CA ALA A 265 18.94 -5.12 -18.26
C ALA A 265 17.92 -4.73 -19.34
N ALA A 266 16.79 -5.45 -19.44
CA ALA A 266 15.74 -5.10 -20.39
C ALA A 266 15.03 -3.77 -20.05
N LEU A 267 14.81 -3.50 -18.75
CA LEU A 267 14.27 -2.22 -18.28
C LEU A 267 15.21 -1.06 -18.65
N GLU A 268 16.52 -1.24 -18.43
CA GLU A 268 17.56 -0.26 -18.74
C GLU A 268 17.53 0.12 -20.24
N GLU A 269 17.61 -0.89 -21.12
CA GLU A 269 17.65 -0.67 -22.58
C GLU A 269 16.32 -0.17 -23.15
N THR A 270 15.19 -0.70 -22.70
CA THR A 270 13.88 -0.47 -23.35
C THR A 270 13.14 0.74 -22.79
N VAL A 271 13.41 1.11 -21.53
CA VAL A 271 12.67 2.14 -20.81
C VAL A 271 13.59 3.26 -20.33
N ILE A 272 14.59 2.96 -19.51
CA ILE A 272 15.40 4.00 -18.84
C ILE A 272 16.23 4.80 -19.84
N LYS A 273 16.96 4.14 -20.74
CA LYS A 273 17.77 4.82 -21.77
C LYS A 273 16.92 5.73 -22.66
N PRO A 274 15.80 5.27 -23.28
CA PRO A 274 14.93 6.16 -24.05
C PRO A 274 14.32 7.29 -23.24
N LEU A 275 13.92 7.03 -21.99
CA LEU A 275 13.30 8.01 -21.12
C LEU A 275 14.28 9.13 -20.74
N VAL A 276 15.51 8.80 -20.37
CA VAL A 276 16.57 9.78 -20.09
C VAL A 276 16.98 10.52 -21.38
N ALA A 277 17.06 9.83 -22.51
CA ALA A 277 17.40 10.45 -23.79
C ALA A 277 16.34 11.47 -24.25
N ALA A 278 15.06 11.20 -24.01
CA ALA A 278 13.95 12.08 -24.36
C ALA A 278 13.66 13.18 -23.32
N ALA A 279 14.13 13.04 -22.07
CA ALA A 279 13.90 14.03 -21.02
C ALA A 279 14.62 15.35 -21.33
N GLU A 280 13.90 16.46 -21.17
CA GLU A 280 14.49 17.79 -21.25
C GLU A 280 15.37 18.06 -20.02
N PRO A 281 16.38 18.96 -20.12
CA PRO A 281 17.12 19.44 -18.96
C PRO A 281 16.15 19.95 -17.88
N GLU A 282 16.44 19.63 -16.61
CA GLU A 282 15.61 20.01 -15.44
C GLU A 282 14.22 19.35 -15.35
N GLN A 283 13.79 18.55 -16.34
CA GLN A 283 12.56 17.77 -16.24
C GLN A 283 12.67 16.72 -15.13
N ALA A 284 11.72 16.73 -14.19
CA ALA A 284 11.70 15.78 -13.09
C ALA A 284 11.25 14.38 -13.55
N LEU A 285 12.10 13.38 -13.33
CA LEU A 285 11.78 11.96 -13.54
C LEU A 285 11.16 11.38 -12.27
N ARG A 286 9.93 10.88 -12.38
CA ARG A 286 9.13 10.44 -11.22
C ARG A 286 8.82 8.96 -11.33
N PHE A 287 9.32 8.14 -10.42
CA PHE A 287 9.06 6.70 -10.42
C PHE A 287 8.35 6.24 -9.16
N TRP A 288 7.60 5.15 -9.25
CA TRP A 288 6.94 4.52 -8.10
C TRP A 288 7.28 3.04 -8.02
N VAL A 289 7.86 2.61 -6.90
CA VAL A 289 8.11 1.21 -6.56
C VAL A 289 7.06 0.76 -5.54
N ALA A 290 6.08 0.00 -6.02
CA ALA A 290 4.97 -0.54 -5.26
C ALA A 290 5.31 -1.94 -4.72
N GLY A 291 5.34 -2.10 -3.39
CA GLY A 291 5.80 -3.31 -2.71
C GLY A 291 7.32 -3.35 -2.57
N CYS A 292 7.91 -2.27 -2.06
CA CYS A 292 9.37 -2.09 -2.04
C CYS A 292 10.11 -2.94 -1.00
N ALA A 293 9.40 -3.62 -0.09
CA ALA A 293 9.95 -4.43 0.97
C ALA A 293 11.05 -3.69 1.76
N THR A 294 12.24 -4.29 1.88
CA THR A 294 13.39 -3.71 2.58
C THR A 294 14.20 -2.71 1.74
N GLY A 295 13.68 -2.25 0.59
CA GLY A 295 14.19 -1.13 -0.19
C GLY A 295 15.16 -1.48 -1.34
N GLU A 296 15.60 -2.73 -1.45
CA GLU A 296 16.59 -3.16 -2.45
C GLU A 296 16.18 -2.84 -3.90
N GLU A 297 14.90 -2.99 -4.23
CA GLU A 297 14.36 -2.67 -5.56
C GLU A 297 14.37 -1.16 -5.84
N ALA A 298 13.97 -0.35 -4.86
CA ALA A 298 13.99 1.11 -4.98
C ALA A 298 15.40 1.66 -5.18
N TYR A 299 16.36 1.16 -4.40
CA TYR A 299 17.75 1.54 -4.55
C TYR A 299 18.37 1.04 -5.86
N SER A 300 18.03 -0.16 -6.32
CA SER A 300 18.48 -0.67 -7.62
C SER A 300 18.04 0.24 -8.77
N LEU A 301 16.80 0.72 -8.73
CA LEU A 301 16.27 1.64 -9.72
C LEU A 301 16.99 3.00 -9.70
N VAL A 302 17.19 3.59 -8.51
CA VAL A 302 17.90 4.87 -8.39
C VAL A 302 19.33 4.77 -8.91
N MET A 303 20.07 3.74 -8.48
CA MET A 303 21.45 3.53 -8.93
C MET A 303 21.55 3.41 -10.45
N MET A 304 20.67 2.64 -11.08
CA MET A 304 20.61 2.49 -12.55
C MET A 304 20.37 3.83 -13.25
N VAL A 305 19.39 4.61 -12.77
CA VAL A 305 19.01 5.87 -13.42
C VAL A 305 20.06 6.94 -13.22
N MET A 306 20.67 7.03 -12.04
CA MET A 306 21.78 7.94 -11.77
C MET A 306 22.99 7.64 -12.66
N ASP A 307 23.31 6.35 -12.88
CA ASP A 307 24.39 5.96 -13.78
C ASP A 307 24.10 6.42 -15.22
N GLN A 308 22.86 6.23 -15.69
CA GLN A 308 22.44 6.67 -17.02
C GLN A 308 22.43 8.20 -17.20
N LEU A 309 21.99 8.95 -16.18
CA LEU A 309 22.03 10.42 -16.19
C LEU A 309 23.47 10.92 -16.25
N GLN A 310 24.38 10.29 -15.51
CA GLN A 310 25.79 10.67 -15.54
C GLN A 310 26.46 10.32 -16.88
N GLN A 311 26.14 9.17 -17.48
CA GLN A 311 26.67 8.79 -18.80
C GLN A 311 26.22 9.76 -19.91
N THR A 312 25.00 10.32 -19.81
CA THR A 312 24.45 11.26 -20.79
C THR A 312 24.76 12.72 -20.48
N GLY A 313 25.32 13.01 -19.30
CA GLY A 313 25.63 14.38 -18.85
C GLY A 313 24.40 15.25 -18.57
N LYS A 314 23.20 14.66 -18.49
CA LYS A 314 21.95 15.39 -18.25
C LYS A 314 21.71 15.62 -16.76
N GLN A 315 21.23 16.82 -16.43
CA GLN A 315 20.77 17.16 -15.08
C GLN A 315 19.24 17.14 -15.04
N CYS A 316 18.68 15.99 -14.65
CA CYS A 316 17.25 15.81 -14.46
C CYS A 316 17.00 15.45 -12.99
N PRO A 317 16.14 16.18 -12.26
CA PRO A 317 15.76 15.81 -10.89
C PRO A 317 15.10 14.42 -10.88
N LEU A 318 15.65 13.48 -10.12
CA LEU A 318 15.07 12.16 -9.94
C LEU A 318 14.29 12.11 -8.63
N ARG A 319 13.06 11.57 -8.65
CA ARG A 319 12.27 11.31 -7.45
C ARG A 319 11.63 9.94 -7.52
N VAL A 320 11.93 9.09 -6.54
CA VAL A 320 11.38 7.75 -6.44
C VAL A 320 10.48 7.64 -5.21
N PHE A 321 9.22 7.28 -5.41
CA PHE A 321 8.30 6.92 -4.35
C PHE A 321 8.41 5.42 -4.14
N ALA A 322 8.70 4.98 -2.91
CA ALA A 322 8.80 3.56 -2.58
C ALA A 322 7.79 3.26 -1.48
N SER A 323 6.88 2.33 -1.72
CA SER A 323 5.77 2.08 -0.82
C SER A 323 5.62 0.61 -0.45
N ASP A 324 5.30 0.34 0.81
CA ASP A 324 4.99 -1.00 1.30
C ASP A 324 3.96 -0.94 2.45
N ILE A 325 3.30 -2.06 2.73
CA ILE A 325 2.42 -2.21 3.89
C ILE A 325 3.18 -2.67 5.14
N ASP A 326 4.35 -3.30 4.95
CA ASP A 326 5.20 -3.77 6.04
C ASP A 326 6.06 -2.61 6.61
N HIS A 327 5.65 -2.11 7.78
CA HIS A 327 6.36 -1.06 8.51
C HIS A 327 7.79 -1.46 8.87
N ASP A 328 8.01 -2.70 9.32
CA ASP A 328 9.33 -3.15 9.77
C ASP A 328 10.30 -3.22 8.58
N ALA A 329 9.80 -3.63 7.41
CA ALA A 329 10.57 -3.62 6.17
C ALA A 329 10.95 -2.19 5.74
N LEU A 330 10.02 -1.24 5.84
CA LEU A 330 10.27 0.17 5.52
C LEU A 330 11.30 0.82 6.44
N GLU A 331 11.34 0.46 7.73
CA GLU A 331 12.37 0.98 8.64
C GLU A 331 13.78 0.51 8.23
N VAL A 332 13.92 -0.74 7.79
CA VAL A 332 15.17 -1.24 7.21
C VAL A 332 15.53 -0.46 5.94
N ALA A 333 14.55 -0.23 5.07
CA ALA A 333 14.73 0.51 3.82
C ALA A 333 15.20 1.95 4.08
N ARG A 334 14.55 2.66 5.01
CA ARG A 334 14.91 4.03 5.45
C ARG A 334 16.29 4.10 6.07
N ALA A 335 16.66 3.10 6.87
CA ALA A 335 18.00 3.04 7.44
C ALA A 335 19.08 2.90 6.33
N GLY A 336 18.76 2.19 5.24
CA GLY A 336 19.68 1.97 4.12
C GLY A 336 20.94 1.20 4.53
N ARG A 337 20.84 0.39 5.59
CA ARG A 337 21.95 -0.40 6.15
C ARG A 337 21.73 -1.88 5.84
N TYR A 338 22.58 -2.41 4.97
CA TYR A 338 22.48 -3.77 4.48
C TYR A 338 23.66 -4.63 4.94
N PRO A 339 23.47 -5.94 5.14
CA PRO A 339 24.55 -6.84 5.51
C PRO A 339 25.62 -6.89 4.41
N LEU A 340 26.85 -7.28 4.78
CA LEU A 340 27.95 -7.45 3.80
C LEU A 340 27.61 -8.49 2.72
N SER A 341 26.61 -9.33 2.95
CA SER A 341 26.14 -10.35 2.02
C SER A 341 25.54 -9.86 0.73
N ILE A 342 25.14 -8.59 0.65
CA ILE A 342 24.67 -8.01 -0.62
C ILE A 342 25.76 -7.99 -1.70
N SER A 343 27.03 -8.19 -1.35
CA SER A 343 28.11 -8.30 -2.35
C SER A 343 28.01 -9.52 -3.25
N ALA A 344 27.20 -10.52 -2.86
CA ALA A 344 26.89 -11.65 -3.73
C ALA A 344 25.86 -11.27 -4.83
N ASP A 345 24.97 -10.33 -4.52
CA ASP A 345 23.87 -9.92 -5.40
C ASP A 345 24.23 -8.67 -6.25
N LEU A 346 25.30 -7.93 -5.88
CA LEU A 346 25.75 -6.70 -6.54
C LEU A 346 27.12 -6.83 -7.20
N ALA A 347 27.25 -6.33 -8.43
CA ALA A 347 28.55 -6.15 -9.07
C ALA A 347 29.41 -5.12 -8.29
N PRO A 348 30.75 -5.29 -8.22
CA PRO A 348 31.64 -4.43 -7.43
C PRO A 348 31.49 -2.93 -7.73
N ARG A 349 31.27 -2.57 -9.00
CA ARG A 349 31.06 -1.19 -9.45
C ARG A 349 29.94 -0.45 -8.71
N TRP A 350 28.88 -1.17 -8.31
CA TRP A 350 27.75 -0.57 -7.60
C TRP A 350 28.11 -0.31 -6.14
N LEU A 351 28.82 -1.25 -5.51
CA LEU A 351 29.26 -1.12 -4.11
C LEU A 351 30.26 0.01 -3.93
N GLU A 352 31.24 0.12 -4.83
CA GLU A 352 32.26 1.17 -4.76
C GLU A 352 31.69 2.57 -4.94
N ARG A 353 30.65 2.71 -5.75
CA ARG A 353 30.10 4.01 -6.16
C ARG A 353 28.97 4.51 -5.27
N TYR A 354 28.11 3.61 -4.78
CA TYR A 354 26.85 3.97 -4.12
C TYR A 354 26.71 3.44 -2.69
N PHE A 355 27.75 2.80 -2.16
CA PHE A 355 27.76 2.33 -0.77
C PHE A 355 29.04 2.74 -0.05
N THR A 356 28.89 3.03 1.24
CA THR A 356 30.02 3.12 2.17
C THR A 356 30.11 1.82 2.96
N ARG A 357 31.24 1.14 2.87
CA ARG A 357 31.50 -0.07 3.65
C ARG A 357 31.88 0.30 5.08
N THR A 358 31.18 -0.28 6.05
CA THR A 358 31.53 -0.28 7.48
C THR A 358 31.96 -1.67 7.90
N ASP A 359 32.52 -1.83 9.10
CA ASP A 359 32.99 -3.12 9.63
C ASP A 359 31.94 -4.24 9.58
N ARG A 360 30.66 -3.89 9.63
CA ARG A 360 29.55 -4.85 9.76
C ARG A 360 28.46 -4.72 8.71
N ALA A 361 28.50 -3.73 7.81
CA ALA A 361 27.40 -3.45 6.89
C ALA A 361 27.85 -2.56 5.72
N TYR A 362 27.12 -2.63 4.60
CA TYR A 362 27.13 -1.59 3.59
C TYR A 362 26.02 -0.58 3.90
N VAL A 363 26.36 0.70 3.85
CA VAL A 363 25.41 1.80 4.04
C VAL A 363 25.23 2.50 2.70
N VAL A 364 23.99 2.63 2.24
CA VAL A 364 23.66 3.35 1.01
C VAL A 364 24.11 4.81 1.12
N ASP A 365 24.75 5.32 0.07
CA ASP A 365 25.18 6.71 -0.02
C ASP A 365 23.98 7.68 0.19
N PRO A 366 24.13 8.74 1.01
CA PRO A 366 23.06 9.71 1.24
C PRO A 366 22.43 10.26 -0.05
N ARG A 367 23.22 10.46 -1.12
CA ARG A 367 22.74 11.00 -2.40
C ARG A 367 21.68 10.10 -3.04
N VAL A 368 21.83 8.78 -2.92
CA VAL A 368 20.88 7.78 -3.41
C VAL A 368 19.67 7.70 -2.48
N ARG A 369 19.90 7.79 -1.17
CA ARG A 369 18.85 7.69 -0.16
C ARG A 369 17.88 8.86 -0.19
N GLU A 370 18.39 10.07 -0.37
CA GLU A 370 17.58 11.30 -0.44
C GLU A 370 16.70 11.37 -1.70
N THR A 371 17.01 10.58 -2.73
CA THR A 371 16.18 10.45 -3.94
C THR A 371 14.89 9.65 -3.70
N VAL A 372 14.85 8.84 -2.63
CA VAL A 372 13.76 7.90 -2.35
C VAL A 372 12.89 8.40 -1.20
N THR A 373 11.59 8.49 -1.43
CA THR A 373 10.58 8.77 -0.39
C THR A 373 9.85 7.47 -0.03
N PHE A 374 10.10 6.96 1.17
CA PHE A 374 9.48 5.73 1.69
C PHE A 374 8.14 6.02 2.40
N ALA A 375 7.05 5.46 1.89
CA ALA A 375 5.70 5.63 2.44
C ALA A 375 5.08 4.29 2.86
N GLU A 376 4.45 4.26 4.03
CA GLU A 376 3.57 3.14 4.41
C GLU A 376 2.27 3.30 3.63
N GLN A 377 1.96 2.35 2.74
CA GLN A 377 0.81 2.44 1.85
C GLN A 377 0.23 1.06 1.56
N ASN A 378 -1.08 0.94 1.69
CA ASN A 378 -1.85 -0.15 1.15
C ASN A 378 -2.28 0.19 -0.28
N LEU A 379 -1.71 -0.50 -1.27
CA LEU A 379 -1.96 -0.28 -2.71
C LEU A 379 -3.44 -0.35 -3.12
N ILE A 380 -4.28 -0.97 -2.28
CA ILE A 380 -5.69 -1.21 -2.57
C ILE A 380 -6.56 -0.06 -2.05
N SER A 381 -6.36 0.34 -0.79
CA SER A 381 -7.21 1.31 -0.10
C SER A 381 -6.72 2.74 -0.19
N ASP A 382 -5.40 2.93 -0.30
CA ASP A 382 -4.78 4.24 -0.18
C ASP A 382 -4.65 4.90 -1.56
N PRO A 383 -4.69 6.24 -1.65
CA PRO A 383 -4.58 6.95 -2.91
C PRO A 383 -3.20 6.71 -3.57
N PRO A 384 -3.12 6.53 -4.90
CA PRO A 384 -1.85 6.30 -5.59
C PRO A 384 -1.03 7.58 -5.75
N PHE A 385 0.27 7.43 -5.97
CA PHE A 385 1.10 8.52 -6.46
C PHE A 385 0.79 8.78 -7.93
N SER A 386 0.37 10.00 -8.27
CA SER A 386 0.03 10.38 -9.65
C SER A 386 1.20 11.03 -10.39
N LYS A 387 1.08 11.06 -11.73
CA LYS A 387 2.04 11.67 -12.66
C LYS A 387 3.43 11.05 -12.54
N VAL A 388 3.50 9.72 -12.64
CA VAL A 388 4.76 8.96 -12.64
C VAL A 388 5.07 8.41 -14.03
N ASP A 389 6.35 8.32 -14.37
CA ASP A 389 6.82 7.87 -15.69
C ASP A 389 7.07 6.36 -15.74
N LEU A 390 7.38 5.76 -14.58
CA LEU A 390 7.59 4.32 -14.41
C LEU A 390 6.98 3.84 -13.09
N ILE A 391 6.23 2.74 -13.15
CA ILE A 391 5.81 1.97 -11.99
C ILE A 391 6.51 0.61 -12.01
N CYS A 392 7.18 0.26 -10.91
CA CYS A 392 7.67 -1.09 -10.63
C CYS A 392 6.74 -1.73 -9.59
N CYS A 393 6.11 -2.85 -9.93
CA CYS A 393 5.28 -3.62 -9.02
C CYS A 393 5.58 -5.10 -9.24
N ARG A 394 6.64 -5.60 -8.58
CA ARG A 394 7.21 -6.92 -8.87
C ARG A 394 6.97 -7.89 -7.73
N ASN A 395 6.53 -9.09 -8.07
CA ASN A 395 6.30 -10.19 -7.13
C ASN A 395 5.27 -9.85 -6.04
N VAL A 396 4.33 -8.94 -6.29
CA VAL A 396 3.22 -8.56 -5.40
C VAL A 396 1.89 -9.13 -5.91
N LEU A 397 1.63 -9.03 -7.22
CA LEU A 397 0.37 -9.45 -7.83
C LEU A 397 0.15 -10.96 -7.71
N ILE A 398 1.22 -11.76 -7.59
CA ILE A 398 1.14 -13.22 -7.42
C ILE A 398 0.29 -13.65 -6.21
N TYR A 399 0.18 -12.80 -5.19
CA TYR A 399 -0.59 -13.07 -3.97
C TYR A 399 -2.07 -12.70 -4.07
N LEU A 400 -2.46 -11.97 -5.11
CA LEU A 400 -3.78 -11.35 -5.23
C LEU A 400 -4.69 -12.13 -6.16
N GLU A 401 -6.00 -12.09 -5.89
CA GLU A 401 -7.04 -12.63 -6.77
C GLU A 401 -7.20 -11.78 -8.05
N PRO A 402 -7.67 -12.36 -9.17
CA PRO A 402 -7.75 -11.68 -10.46
C PRO A 402 -8.53 -10.35 -10.45
N GLU A 403 -9.60 -10.25 -9.65
CA GLU A 403 -10.41 -9.03 -9.53
C GLU A 403 -9.59 -7.89 -8.91
N LEU A 404 -8.79 -8.21 -7.89
CA LEU A 404 -7.95 -7.24 -7.22
C LEU A 404 -6.75 -6.84 -8.09
N GLN A 405 -6.16 -7.80 -8.82
CA GLN A 405 -5.14 -7.50 -9.83
C GLN A 405 -5.67 -6.52 -10.89
N ALA A 406 -6.87 -6.75 -11.41
CA ALA A 406 -7.50 -5.87 -12.39
C ALA A 406 -7.72 -4.46 -11.83
N ARG A 407 -8.18 -4.35 -10.57
CA ARG A 407 -8.33 -3.06 -9.88
C ARG A 407 -6.99 -2.33 -9.73
N LEU A 408 -5.93 -3.00 -9.29
CA LEU A 408 -4.60 -2.40 -9.15
C LEU A 408 -4.02 -1.95 -10.51
N LEU A 409 -4.23 -2.72 -11.56
CA LEU A 409 -3.82 -2.33 -12.92
C LEU A 409 -4.55 -1.05 -13.38
N GLY A 410 -5.81 -0.86 -13.01
CA GLY A 410 -6.54 0.39 -13.23
C GLY A 410 -5.94 1.57 -12.45
N VAL A 411 -5.56 1.35 -11.19
CA VAL A 411 -4.86 2.35 -10.37
C VAL A 411 -3.51 2.72 -10.97
N PHE A 412 -2.73 1.75 -11.45
CA PHE A 412 -1.45 1.99 -12.11
C PHE A 412 -1.63 2.74 -13.44
N HIS A 413 -2.68 2.43 -14.20
CA HIS A 413 -3.00 3.17 -15.43
C HIS A 413 -3.31 4.65 -15.14
N PHE A 414 -4.06 4.92 -14.07
CA PHE A 414 -4.36 6.30 -13.63
C PHE A 414 -3.11 7.03 -13.13
N ALA A 415 -2.22 6.34 -12.41
CA ALA A 415 -1.00 6.92 -11.86
C ALA A 415 0.05 7.29 -12.93
N LEU A 416 0.14 6.50 -14.01
CA LEU A 416 1.15 6.66 -15.06
C LEU A 416 0.85 7.82 -16.01
N ASN A 417 1.87 8.60 -16.35
CA ASN A 417 1.85 9.55 -17.45
C ASN A 417 1.59 8.86 -18.79
N GLU A 418 1.14 9.62 -19.79
CA GLU A 418 0.91 9.05 -21.12
C GLU A 418 2.23 8.53 -21.70
N GLY A 419 2.21 7.30 -22.23
CA GLY A 419 3.44 6.61 -22.65
C GLY A 419 4.34 6.11 -21.51
N GLY A 420 3.96 6.32 -20.25
CA GLY A 420 4.63 5.77 -19.08
C GLY A 420 4.68 4.24 -19.08
N CYS A 421 5.62 3.67 -18.33
CA CYS A 421 5.89 2.24 -18.34
C CYS A 421 5.52 1.54 -17.03
N LEU A 422 5.09 0.29 -17.13
CA LEU A 422 4.82 -0.61 -16.01
C LEU A 422 5.76 -1.81 -16.10
N PHE A 423 6.44 -2.10 -15.00
CA PHE A 423 7.36 -3.22 -14.85
C PHE A 423 6.84 -4.19 -13.79
N LEU A 424 6.53 -5.42 -14.21
CA LEU A 424 6.03 -6.49 -13.33
C LEU A 424 7.06 -7.62 -13.16
N GLY A 425 6.86 -8.49 -12.18
CA GLY A 425 7.66 -9.67 -11.95
C GLY A 425 7.42 -10.76 -13.01
N SER A 426 8.39 -11.65 -13.22
CA SER A 426 8.37 -12.70 -14.25
C SER A 426 7.10 -13.57 -14.29
N ALA A 427 6.56 -13.90 -13.10
CA ALA A 427 5.35 -14.70 -12.92
C ALA A 427 4.02 -13.92 -13.05
N GLU A 428 4.09 -12.61 -13.31
CA GLU A 428 2.94 -11.70 -13.30
C GLU A 428 2.57 -11.27 -14.72
N THR A 429 1.31 -10.89 -14.92
CA THR A 429 0.80 -10.46 -16.22
C THR A 429 -0.33 -9.46 -16.04
N ILE A 430 -0.55 -8.61 -17.04
CA ILE A 430 -1.69 -7.69 -17.10
C ILE A 430 -3.04 -8.42 -17.35
N GLY A 431 -3.01 -9.73 -17.56
CA GLY A 431 -4.20 -10.57 -17.77
C GLY A 431 -5.03 -10.07 -18.95
N LYS A 432 -6.33 -9.82 -18.72
CA LYS A 432 -7.27 -9.34 -19.75
C LYS A 432 -7.21 -7.81 -19.99
N GLN A 433 -6.31 -7.08 -19.32
CA GLN A 433 -6.24 -5.61 -19.38
C GLN A 433 -5.42 -5.06 -20.57
N SER A 434 -5.45 -5.73 -21.72
CA SER A 434 -4.72 -5.31 -22.94
C SER A 434 -5.17 -3.97 -23.50
N ARG A 435 -6.36 -3.47 -23.09
CA ARG A 435 -6.88 -2.15 -23.46
C ARG A 435 -6.17 -1.00 -22.74
N LEU A 436 -5.59 -1.26 -21.56
CA LEU A 436 -4.90 -0.26 -20.73
C LEU A 436 -3.39 -0.24 -20.99
N PHE A 437 -2.83 -1.39 -21.37
CA PHE A 437 -1.39 -1.58 -21.49
C PHE A 437 -1.01 -2.31 -22.77
N ARG A 438 -0.04 -1.76 -23.51
CA ARG A 438 0.65 -2.43 -24.62
C ARG A 438 1.87 -3.16 -24.09
N THR A 439 2.01 -4.44 -24.42
CA THR A 439 3.21 -5.20 -24.07
C THR A 439 4.41 -4.73 -24.88
N LEU A 440 5.49 -4.31 -24.20
CA LEU A 440 6.79 -4.00 -24.82
C LEU A 440 7.67 -5.24 -24.88
N SER A 441 7.71 -6.00 -23.78
CA SER A 441 8.48 -7.25 -23.70
C SER A 441 7.68 -8.31 -22.94
N PRO A 442 7.11 -9.32 -23.62
CA PRO A 442 6.36 -10.38 -22.96
C PRO A 442 7.23 -11.21 -22.02
N LYS A 443 8.48 -11.49 -22.40
CA LYS A 443 9.43 -12.29 -21.62
C LYS A 443 9.88 -11.59 -20.34
N ARG A 444 9.96 -10.25 -20.37
CA ARG A 444 10.45 -9.43 -19.24
C ARG A 444 9.36 -8.63 -18.54
N ARG A 445 8.09 -8.85 -18.91
CA ARG A 445 6.90 -8.24 -18.29
C ARG A 445 6.98 -6.71 -18.21
N LEU A 446 7.44 -6.11 -19.31
CA LEU A 446 7.45 -4.66 -19.52
C LEU A 446 6.26 -4.25 -20.37
N TYR A 447 5.54 -3.24 -19.90
CA TYR A 447 4.32 -2.74 -20.51
C TYR A 447 4.36 -1.22 -20.63
N ARG A 448 3.68 -0.68 -21.64
CA ARG A 448 3.50 0.76 -21.85
C ARG A 448 2.03 1.11 -21.68
N ARG A 449 1.74 2.18 -20.93
CA ARG A 449 0.40 2.73 -20.80
C ARG A 449 -0.10 3.19 -22.17
N ILE A 450 -1.31 2.77 -22.52
CA ILE A 450 -2.03 3.18 -23.74
C ILE A 450 -3.48 3.54 -23.40
N GLY A 451 -4.12 4.24 -24.33
CA GLY A 451 -5.54 4.59 -24.23
C GLY A 451 -5.80 5.80 -23.32
N PRO A 452 -6.96 6.45 -23.50
CA PRO A 452 -7.34 7.60 -22.70
C PRO A 452 -7.43 7.22 -21.22
N VAL A 453 -7.10 8.16 -20.33
CA VAL A 453 -7.48 8.02 -18.91
C VAL A 453 -9.00 7.83 -18.89
N PRO A 454 -9.54 6.77 -18.28
CA PRO A 454 -10.99 6.65 -18.13
C PRO A 454 -11.50 7.93 -17.46
N SER A 455 -12.24 8.76 -18.21
CA SER A 455 -12.96 9.92 -17.65
C SER A 455 -13.81 9.46 -16.46
N GLU A 456 -13.98 10.35 -15.48
CA GLU A 456 -14.48 10.21 -14.10
C GLU A 456 -15.73 9.36 -13.80
N ARG A 457 -16.28 8.58 -14.75
CA ARG A 457 -17.44 7.70 -14.59
C ARG A 457 -17.16 6.41 -13.81
N THR A 458 -15.96 6.23 -13.27
CA THR A 458 -15.63 5.20 -12.26
C THR A 458 -15.60 5.78 -10.84
N ARG A 459 -16.47 6.75 -10.53
CA ARG A 459 -16.83 7.12 -9.14
C ARG A 459 -17.72 6.05 -8.50
N SER A 460 -17.16 4.87 -8.32
CA SER A 460 -17.60 3.89 -7.31
C SER A 460 -16.38 3.15 -6.75
N VAL A 461 -15.27 3.87 -6.57
CA VAL A 461 -14.36 3.51 -5.50
C VAL A 461 -15.03 3.99 -4.22
N VAL A 462 -15.72 3.09 -3.53
CA VAL A 462 -16.01 3.29 -2.10
C VAL A 462 -14.67 3.19 -1.40
N ILE A 463 -13.91 4.30 -1.47
CA ILE A 463 -12.81 4.57 -0.55
C ILE A 463 -13.52 4.87 0.76
N ASP A 464 -13.30 4.01 1.75
CA ASP A 464 -13.69 4.29 3.13
C ASP A 464 -13.09 5.67 3.47
N GLN A 465 -13.94 6.70 3.57
CA GLN A 465 -13.54 8.10 3.73
C GLN A 465 -13.00 8.32 5.15
N SER A 466 -11.82 7.78 5.41
CA SER A 466 -10.94 8.31 6.43
C SER A 466 -10.25 9.53 5.82
N PRO A 467 -10.25 10.71 6.48
CA PRO A 467 -9.66 11.91 5.92
C PRO A 467 -8.17 11.70 5.62
N PRO A 468 -7.61 12.32 4.56
CA PRO A 468 -6.19 12.22 4.24
C PRO A 468 -5.37 12.66 5.45
N ARG A 469 -4.50 11.79 5.95
CA ARG A 469 -3.54 12.16 6.98
C ARG A 469 -2.36 12.83 6.31
N GLU A 470 -2.24 14.14 6.47
CA GLU A 470 -1.00 14.85 6.18
C GLU A 470 0.17 14.16 6.90
N MET A 471 1.22 13.89 6.12
CA MET A 471 2.42 13.23 6.57
C MET A 471 3.31 14.25 7.29
N VAL A 472 2.96 14.60 8.53
CA VAL A 472 3.79 15.44 9.38
C VAL A 472 4.73 14.57 10.22
N LEU A 473 6.03 14.73 10.00
CA LEU A 473 7.10 14.20 10.87
C LEU A 473 6.98 14.86 12.25
N THR A 474 6.27 14.24 13.18
CA THR A 474 6.21 14.69 14.58
C THR A 474 6.39 13.53 15.56
N THR A 475 7.12 13.82 16.63
CA THR A 475 7.42 12.91 17.76
C THR A 475 6.15 12.36 18.42
N PRO A 476 6.22 11.20 19.10
CA PRO A 476 5.04 10.49 19.63
C PRO A 476 4.17 11.32 20.58
N GLN A 477 4.75 12.26 21.34
CA GLN A 477 4.02 13.12 22.29
C GLN A 477 3.14 14.17 21.59
N VAL A 478 3.65 14.82 20.53
CA VAL A 478 2.91 15.84 19.77
C VAL A 478 1.71 15.24 19.04
N ARG A 479 1.81 13.98 18.59
CA ARG A 479 0.71 13.24 17.95
C ARG A 479 -0.52 13.04 18.84
N ARG A 480 -0.34 12.94 20.17
CA ARG A 480 -1.47 12.74 21.10
C ARG A 480 -2.23 14.04 21.33
N GLU A 481 -1.52 15.16 21.52
CA GLU A 481 -2.14 16.47 21.72
C GLU A 481 -2.91 16.93 20.48
N VAL A 482 -2.32 16.80 19.29
CA VAL A 482 -3.00 17.12 18.02
C VAL A 482 -4.23 16.24 17.80
N ARG A 483 -4.17 14.95 18.17
CA ARG A 483 -5.31 14.04 18.06
C ARG A 483 -6.43 14.40 19.05
N LEU A 484 -6.09 14.80 20.27
CA LEU A 484 -7.08 15.21 21.28
C LEU A 484 -7.72 16.56 20.92
N ALA A 485 -6.93 17.52 20.44
CA ALA A 485 -7.43 18.80 19.94
C ALA A 485 -8.41 18.59 18.77
N ARG A 486 -8.06 17.76 17.79
CA ARG A 486 -8.93 17.45 16.64
C ARG A 486 -10.22 16.72 17.06
N LEU A 487 -10.17 15.86 18.07
CA LEU A 487 -11.37 15.21 18.62
C LEU A 487 -12.27 16.22 19.35
N ALA A 488 -11.68 17.16 20.10
CA ALA A 488 -12.41 18.23 20.77
C ALA A 488 -13.07 19.18 19.75
N GLU A 489 -12.32 19.61 18.72
CA GLU A 489 -12.84 20.42 17.61
C GLU A 489 -14.00 19.72 16.89
N GLN A 490 -13.86 18.43 16.56
CA GLN A 490 -14.95 17.66 15.95
C GLN A 490 -16.22 17.63 16.81
N ARG A 491 -16.07 17.46 18.13
CA ARG A 491 -17.20 17.46 19.07
C ARG A 491 -17.83 18.84 19.22
N LEU A 492 -17.03 19.90 19.23
CA LEU A 492 -17.50 21.28 19.27
C LEU A 492 -18.27 21.64 17.99
N VAL A 493 -17.74 21.29 16.82
CA VAL A 493 -18.40 21.49 15.52
C VAL A 493 -19.72 20.73 15.46
N GLN A 494 -19.76 19.45 15.86
CA GLN A 494 -21.00 18.67 15.86
C GLN A 494 -22.10 19.23 16.78
N ARG A 495 -21.73 19.90 17.89
CA ARG A 495 -22.69 20.35 18.90
C ARG A 495 -23.09 21.82 18.76
N PHE A 496 -22.17 22.68 18.32
CA PHE A 496 -22.35 24.14 18.35
C PHE A 496 -22.22 24.81 16.98
N ALA A 497 -21.72 24.13 15.93
CA ALA A 497 -21.63 24.76 14.61
C ALA A 497 -23.00 24.75 13.90
N PRO A 498 -23.36 25.86 13.24
CA PRO A 498 -24.58 25.93 12.43
C PRO A 498 -24.49 24.99 11.22
N GLY A 499 -25.66 24.55 10.75
CA GLY A 499 -25.78 23.77 9.52
C GLY A 499 -25.23 24.56 8.33
N SER A 500 -24.09 24.13 7.81
CA SER A 500 -23.33 24.80 6.75
C SER A 500 -22.96 23.86 5.62
N VAL A 501 -22.66 24.42 4.45
CA VAL A 501 -22.24 23.68 3.26
C VAL A 501 -21.10 24.40 2.57
N LEU A 502 -20.13 23.63 2.10
CA LEU A 502 -19.06 24.12 1.25
C LEU A 502 -19.47 23.95 -0.21
N ILE A 503 -19.34 25.00 -1.01
CA ILE A 503 -19.67 24.98 -2.44
C ILE A 503 -18.51 25.42 -3.33
N GLY A 504 -18.49 24.87 -4.53
CA GLY A 504 -17.64 25.35 -5.64
C GLY A 504 -18.33 26.41 -6.49
N GLN A 505 -17.68 26.80 -7.59
CA GLN A 505 -18.08 27.93 -8.44
C GLN A 505 -19.39 27.70 -9.20
N ASP A 506 -19.75 26.44 -9.48
CA ASP A 506 -21.00 26.08 -10.18
C ASP A 506 -22.16 25.79 -9.21
N PHE A 507 -22.04 26.24 -7.96
CA PHE A 507 -22.98 25.98 -6.86
C PHE A 507 -23.12 24.49 -6.52
N GLU A 508 -22.17 23.63 -6.89
CA GLU A 508 -22.12 22.25 -6.45
C GLU A 508 -21.74 22.17 -4.97
N ILE A 509 -22.48 21.38 -4.20
CA ILE A 509 -22.18 21.12 -2.80
C ILE A 509 -21.04 20.11 -2.73
N LEU A 510 -19.88 20.57 -2.25
CA LEU A 510 -18.68 19.77 -2.05
C LEU A 510 -18.69 19.07 -0.68
N HIS A 511 -19.23 19.74 0.35
CA HIS A 511 -19.25 19.19 1.71
C HIS A 511 -20.44 19.70 2.54
N PHE A 512 -20.95 18.86 3.44
CA PHE A 512 -21.97 19.20 4.44
C PHE A 512 -21.35 19.26 5.82
N CYS A 513 -21.62 20.35 6.56
CA CYS A 513 -21.13 20.60 7.90
C CYS A 513 -22.33 20.78 8.85
N GLY A 514 -22.54 19.83 9.78
CA GLY A 514 -23.64 19.93 10.75
C GLY A 514 -25.02 19.62 10.17
N ALA A 515 -26.09 20.07 10.86
CA ALA A 515 -27.47 19.75 10.51
C ALA A 515 -28.05 20.74 9.48
N THR A 516 -28.05 20.37 8.20
CA THR A 516 -28.52 21.21 7.08
C THR A 516 -29.97 20.96 6.66
N GLU A 517 -30.64 20.01 7.31
CA GLU A 517 -32.02 19.59 6.98
C GLU A 517 -33.05 20.71 7.15
N THR A 518 -32.73 21.70 7.98
CA THR A 518 -33.58 22.87 8.27
C THR A 518 -33.75 23.80 7.07
N TRP A 519 -32.80 23.82 6.14
CA TRP A 519 -32.80 24.77 5.01
C TRP A 519 -32.49 24.13 3.65
N LEU A 520 -32.03 22.89 3.63
CA LEU A 520 -31.91 22.05 2.44
C LEU A 520 -32.96 20.95 2.42
N SER A 521 -33.38 20.57 1.22
CA SER A 521 -34.31 19.47 0.96
C SER A 521 -33.84 18.68 -0.26
N GLN A 522 -34.27 17.42 -0.36
CA GLN A 522 -34.05 16.63 -1.58
C GLN A 522 -35.28 16.81 -2.47
N PRO A 523 -35.16 17.39 -3.68
CA PRO A 523 -36.28 17.50 -4.60
C PRO A 523 -36.69 16.12 -5.15
N SER A 524 -37.98 15.93 -5.46
CA SER A 524 -38.47 14.72 -6.12
C SER A 524 -37.91 14.61 -7.55
N GLY A 525 -37.13 13.58 -7.82
CA GLY A 525 -36.44 13.40 -9.10
C GLY A 525 -35.06 12.74 -8.95
N PRO A 526 -34.21 12.75 -9.99
CA PRO A 526 -32.85 12.24 -9.90
C PRO A 526 -32.05 13.01 -8.84
N PRO A 527 -31.12 12.36 -8.12
CA PRO A 527 -30.34 13.00 -7.07
C PRO A 527 -29.49 14.14 -7.65
N THR A 528 -29.63 15.32 -7.05
CA THR A 528 -28.87 16.53 -7.41
C THR A 528 -27.95 16.95 -6.27
N VAL A 529 -26.76 17.44 -6.61
CA VAL A 529 -25.78 18.00 -5.66
C VAL A 529 -25.70 19.53 -5.76
N ASN A 530 -26.54 20.17 -6.58
CA ASN A 530 -26.55 21.62 -6.73
C ASN A 530 -27.26 22.29 -5.54
N LEU A 531 -26.65 23.33 -4.98
CA LEU A 531 -27.17 24.03 -3.81
C LEU A 531 -28.53 24.68 -4.07
N LEU A 532 -28.68 25.35 -5.22
CA LEU A 532 -29.87 26.13 -5.53
C LEU A 532 -31.09 25.23 -5.77
N SER A 533 -30.88 24.05 -6.34
CA SER A 533 -31.95 23.06 -6.53
C SER A 533 -32.43 22.46 -5.19
N ARG A 534 -31.50 22.26 -4.25
CA ARG A 534 -31.79 21.70 -2.91
C ARG A 534 -32.28 22.71 -1.89
N ALA A 535 -31.98 24.00 -2.06
CA ALA A 535 -32.44 25.05 -1.16
C ALA A 535 -33.97 25.10 -1.08
N ARG A 536 -34.50 25.15 0.16
CA ARG A 536 -35.94 25.28 0.43
C ARG A 536 -36.48 26.63 -0.11
N GLU A 537 -37.80 26.69 -0.32
CA GLU A 537 -38.47 27.90 -0.80
C GLU A 537 -38.14 29.13 0.06
N GLY A 538 -37.91 30.27 -0.59
CA GLY A 538 -37.50 31.54 0.04
C GLY A 538 -36.00 31.81 0.06
N LEU A 539 -35.15 30.79 -0.09
CA LEU A 539 -33.69 30.94 0.01
C LEU A 539 -32.95 31.04 -1.33
N ARG A 540 -33.50 30.48 -2.41
CA ARG A 540 -32.80 30.34 -3.71
C ARG A 540 -32.26 31.65 -4.28
N GLY A 541 -33.09 32.69 -4.34
CA GLY A 541 -32.70 33.99 -4.89
C GLY A 541 -31.62 34.68 -4.06
N LYS A 542 -31.78 34.67 -2.73
CA LYS A 542 -30.83 35.27 -1.79
C LYS A 542 -29.50 34.53 -1.75
N LEU A 543 -29.50 33.19 -1.78
CA LEU A 543 -28.28 32.37 -1.86
C LEU A 543 -27.52 32.61 -3.16
N ARG A 544 -28.22 32.73 -4.30
CA ARG A 544 -27.58 33.01 -5.59
C ARG A 544 -26.90 34.38 -5.62
N ALA A 545 -27.59 35.41 -5.13
CA ALA A 545 -27.06 36.77 -5.07
C ALA A 545 -25.84 36.88 -4.14
N THR A 546 -25.97 36.38 -2.91
CA THR A 546 -24.91 36.44 -1.89
C THR A 546 -23.68 35.62 -2.25
N ALA A 547 -23.84 34.43 -2.84
CA ALA A 547 -22.71 33.64 -3.30
C ALA A 547 -21.98 34.30 -4.48
N LYS A 548 -22.71 34.89 -5.44
CA LYS A 548 -22.09 35.61 -6.56
C LYS A 548 -21.30 36.82 -6.08
N GLU A 549 -21.85 37.56 -5.11
CA GLU A 549 -21.18 38.69 -4.47
C GLU A 549 -19.93 38.23 -3.72
N ALA A 550 -20.00 37.15 -2.94
CA ALA A 550 -18.86 36.61 -2.19
C ALA A 550 -17.75 36.07 -3.10
N PHE A 551 -18.09 35.40 -4.21
CA PHE A 551 -17.09 34.96 -5.21
C PHE A 551 -16.38 36.15 -5.87
N THR A 552 -17.11 37.23 -6.16
CA THR A 552 -16.56 38.41 -6.84
C THR A 552 -15.72 39.27 -5.90
N THR A 553 -16.20 39.50 -4.67
CA THR A 553 -15.56 40.41 -3.71
C THR A 553 -14.52 39.74 -2.82
N GLN A 554 -14.52 38.39 -2.75
CA GLN A 554 -13.68 37.60 -1.84
C GLN A 554 -13.80 38.07 -0.38
N ARG A 555 -15.00 38.50 0.02
CA ARG A 555 -15.33 38.93 1.39
C ARG A 555 -16.50 38.13 1.94
N THR A 556 -16.59 38.09 3.27
CA THR A 556 -17.73 37.47 3.95
C THR A 556 -18.97 38.36 3.79
N VAL A 557 -20.07 37.77 3.33
CA VAL A 557 -21.35 38.44 3.11
C VAL A 557 -22.40 37.85 4.06
N VAL A 558 -23.12 38.70 4.78
CA VAL A 558 -24.15 38.30 5.75
C VAL A 558 -25.48 38.94 5.38
N VAL A 559 -26.54 38.14 5.21
CA VAL A 559 -27.86 38.62 4.79
C VAL A 559 -28.98 37.94 5.58
N GLN A 560 -30.00 38.71 5.94
CA GLN A 560 -31.22 38.19 6.55
C GLN A 560 -32.18 37.64 5.48
N ALA A 561 -32.69 36.44 5.70
CA ALA A 561 -33.59 35.71 4.81
C ALA A 561 -34.72 35.04 5.58
N HIS A 562 -35.70 34.48 4.87
CA HIS A 562 -36.75 33.67 5.47
C HIS A 562 -36.76 32.32 4.78
N VAL A 563 -36.74 31.25 5.58
CA VAL A 563 -36.84 29.87 5.10
C VAL A 563 -38.22 29.32 5.38
N ARG A 564 -38.82 28.65 4.40
CA ARG A 564 -40.10 27.97 4.61
C ARG A 564 -39.88 26.58 5.24
N GLN A 565 -40.41 26.38 6.45
CA GLN A 565 -40.42 25.10 7.18
C GLN A 565 -41.86 24.73 7.54
N ASP A 566 -42.33 23.54 7.13
CA ASP A 566 -43.62 22.95 7.52
C ASP A 566 -44.83 23.93 7.55
N ARG A 567 -44.87 24.82 6.55
CA ARG A 567 -45.85 25.92 6.30
C ARG A 567 -45.61 27.26 7.02
N ALA A 568 -44.64 27.38 7.91
CA ALA A 568 -44.22 28.65 8.52
C ALA A 568 -43.02 29.28 7.80
N LEU A 569 -42.97 30.61 7.73
CA LEU A 569 -41.80 31.38 7.31
C LEU A 569 -40.96 31.70 8.55
N VAL A 570 -39.78 31.10 8.65
CA VAL A 570 -38.85 31.28 9.78
C VAL A 570 -37.75 32.26 9.36
N PRO A 571 -37.52 33.36 10.11
CA PRO A 571 -36.40 34.26 9.84
C PRO A 571 -35.07 33.53 10.08
N CYS A 572 -34.10 33.75 9.20
CA CYS A 572 -32.79 33.13 9.26
C CYS A 572 -31.70 34.07 8.76
N THR A 573 -30.49 33.92 9.30
CA THR A 573 -29.31 34.62 8.80
C THR A 573 -28.51 33.69 7.91
N ILE A 574 -28.16 34.16 6.72
CA ILE A 574 -27.26 33.48 5.78
C ILE A 574 -25.91 34.17 5.87
N THR A 575 -24.87 33.40 6.17
CA THR A 575 -23.48 33.84 6.20
C THR A 575 -22.71 33.10 5.11
N VAL A 576 -22.13 33.82 4.16
CA VAL A 576 -21.33 33.28 3.06
C VAL A 576 -19.88 33.72 3.25
N MET A 577 -18.98 32.77 3.51
CA MET A 577 -17.57 33.03 3.76
C MET A 577 -16.69 32.44 2.66
N PRO A 578 -15.78 33.21 2.05
CA PRO A 578 -14.80 32.65 1.12
C PRO A 578 -13.77 31.81 1.85
N VAL A 579 -13.47 30.64 1.29
CA VAL A 579 -12.46 29.70 1.75
C VAL A 579 -11.51 29.47 0.59
N GLN A 580 -10.22 29.69 0.80
CA GLN A 580 -9.20 29.40 -0.21
C GLN A 580 -8.67 28.00 -0.02
N ASP A 581 -8.73 27.19 -1.07
CA ASP A 581 -7.94 25.97 -1.14
C ASP A 581 -6.49 26.34 -1.52
N LEU A 582 -5.58 26.26 -0.55
CA LEU A 582 -4.15 26.57 -0.76
C LEU A 582 -3.43 25.52 -1.62
N ALA A 583 -3.97 24.30 -1.72
CA ALA A 583 -3.37 23.21 -2.50
C ALA A 583 -3.75 23.27 -3.98
N GLU A 584 -5.02 23.58 -4.28
CA GLU A 584 -5.56 23.57 -5.66
C GLU A 584 -5.78 24.98 -6.24
N ARG A 585 -5.58 26.04 -5.44
CA ARG A 585 -5.82 27.46 -5.81
C ARG A 585 -7.27 27.74 -6.24
N GLU A 586 -8.22 26.95 -5.75
CA GLU A 586 -9.63 27.15 -6.01
C GLU A 586 -10.28 28.08 -4.98
N SER A 587 -11.16 28.96 -5.45
CA SER A 587 -12.01 29.78 -4.58
C SER A 587 -13.28 29.01 -4.25
N LEU A 588 -13.47 28.70 -2.96
CA LEU A 588 -14.64 28.00 -2.44
C LEU A 588 -15.44 28.93 -1.53
N LEU A 589 -16.72 28.63 -1.31
CA LEU A 589 -17.55 29.36 -0.35
C LEU A 589 -18.14 28.42 0.69
N LEU A 590 -18.02 28.77 1.96
CA LEU A 590 -18.72 28.15 3.08
C LEU A 590 -19.98 28.96 3.40
N ILE A 591 -21.15 28.33 3.25
CA ILE A 591 -22.45 28.94 3.50
C ILE A 591 -23.03 28.35 4.78
N ALA A 592 -23.28 29.18 5.79
CA ALA A 592 -23.96 28.81 7.01
C ALA A 592 -25.35 29.47 7.05
N VAL A 593 -26.37 28.73 7.48
CA VAL A 593 -27.72 29.27 7.65
C VAL A 593 -28.21 28.98 9.08
N GLU A 594 -28.50 30.06 9.80
CA GLU A 594 -28.96 30.01 11.19
C GLU A 594 -30.41 30.47 11.31
N PRO A 595 -31.36 29.56 11.57
CA PRO A 595 -32.74 29.94 11.84
C PRO A 595 -32.85 30.59 13.23
N HIS A 596 -33.56 31.70 13.30
CA HIS A 596 -33.88 32.36 14.56
C HIS A 596 -35.26 31.85 15.02
N ALA A 597 -35.35 31.45 16.29
CA ALA A 597 -36.67 31.20 16.90
C ALA A 597 -37.44 32.53 16.88
N ALA A 598 -38.69 32.51 16.45
CA ALA A 598 -39.55 33.68 16.50
C ALA A 598 -39.66 34.13 17.97
N THR A 599 -38.98 35.21 18.32
CA THR A 599 -39.19 35.90 19.59
C THR A 599 -40.58 36.50 19.53
N VAL A 600 -41.53 35.86 20.22
CA VAL A 600 -42.76 36.51 20.65
C VAL A 600 -42.32 37.57 21.65
N ASP A 601 -42.33 38.84 21.24
CA ASP A 601 -42.22 39.95 22.19
C ASP A 601 -43.31 39.78 23.25
N PRO A 602 -42.97 39.73 24.56
CA PRO A 602 -43.95 39.88 25.59
C PRO A 602 -44.35 41.37 25.62
N SER A 603 -45.46 41.71 24.97
CA SER A 603 -46.10 43.01 25.18
C SER A 603 -46.43 43.19 26.67
N PRO A 604 -46.09 44.34 27.29
CA PRO A 604 -46.60 44.68 28.60
C PRO A 604 -48.06 45.13 28.51
N ASP A 605 -48.93 44.52 29.33
CA ASP A 605 -50.36 44.79 29.42
C ASP A 605 -50.68 46.23 29.92
N ALA A 606 -51.47 46.92 29.09
CA ALA A 606 -52.66 47.75 29.35
C ALA A 606 -52.71 48.82 30.47
N SER A 607 -52.91 50.08 30.05
CA SER A 607 -54.02 50.95 30.54
C SER A 607 -54.33 52.16 29.62
N ALA A 608 -55.32 51.98 28.72
CA ALA A 608 -56.44 52.86 28.27
C ALA A 608 -56.22 54.31 27.70
N PRO A 609 -57.18 54.91 26.94
CA PRO A 609 -58.26 54.37 26.07
C PRO A 609 -58.36 55.01 24.64
N THR A 610 -59.22 54.40 23.80
CA THR A 610 -59.71 54.68 22.41
C THR A 610 -60.14 56.15 22.09
N PRO A 611 -60.34 56.62 20.82
CA PRO A 611 -60.90 55.90 19.65
C PRO A 611 -60.34 56.19 18.21
N LEU A 612 -60.47 55.15 17.35
CA LEU A 612 -60.89 55.12 15.92
C LEU A 612 -60.36 56.15 14.90
N ALA A 613 -59.44 55.70 14.02
CA ALA A 613 -59.34 56.11 12.61
C ALA A 613 -58.63 55.05 11.74
N GLU A 614 -59.21 54.71 10.59
CA GLU A 614 -58.61 53.90 9.49
C GLU A 614 -57.58 54.73 8.66
N PRO A 615 -57.02 54.24 7.53
CA PRO A 615 -55.94 53.26 7.43
C PRO A 615 -54.75 53.77 6.56
N GLN A 616 -53.50 53.60 7.00
CA GLN A 616 -52.32 53.78 6.14
C GLN A 616 -52.05 52.51 5.29
N LYS A 617 -52.84 52.35 4.21
CA LYS A 617 -52.63 51.32 3.16
C LYS A 617 -51.76 51.81 1.98
N THR A 618 -51.23 53.03 2.02
CA THR A 618 -50.65 53.70 0.85
C THR A 618 -49.14 53.51 0.65
N ALA A 619 -48.37 53.18 1.69
CA ALA A 619 -46.90 53.06 1.56
C ALA A 619 -46.43 51.68 1.05
N GLN A 620 -47.15 50.60 1.39
CA GLN A 620 -46.77 49.24 0.96
C GLN A 620 -47.17 48.97 -0.50
N ALA A 621 -48.31 49.49 -0.94
CA ALA A 621 -48.83 49.27 -2.30
C ALA A 621 -47.99 49.97 -3.40
N MET A 622 -47.37 51.11 -3.10
CA MET A 622 -46.51 51.81 -4.07
C MET A 622 -45.18 51.10 -4.33
N ASN A 623 -44.65 50.38 -3.33
CA ASN A 623 -43.39 49.63 -3.49
C ASN A 623 -43.60 48.31 -4.24
N ASP A 624 -44.74 47.64 -4.02
CA ASP A 624 -45.08 46.42 -4.76
C ASP A 624 -45.41 46.72 -6.23
N ALA A 625 -46.07 47.84 -6.52
CA ALA A 625 -46.37 48.23 -7.91
C ALA A 625 -45.10 48.58 -8.72
N ALA A 626 -44.11 49.24 -8.10
CA ALA A 626 -42.85 49.56 -8.75
C ALA A 626 -41.99 48.31 -9.02
N LEU A 627 -42.02 47.33 -8.10
CA LEU A 627 -41.32 46.06 -8.26
C LEU A 627 -41.97 45.18 -9.33
N ILE A 628 -43.31 45.15 -9.39
CA ILE A 628 -44.06 44.43 -10.43
C ILE A 628 -43.76 45.02 -11.81
N GLN A 629 -43.78 46.35 -11.96
CA GLN A 629 -43.40 46.99 -13.24
C GLN A 629 -41.96 46.70 -13.66
N HIS A 630 -41.03 46.58 -12.70
CA HIS A 630 -39.64 46.26 -13.03
C HIS A 630 -39.50 44.83 -13.53
N LEU A 631 -40.17 43.88 -12.87
CA LEU A 631 -40.20 42.46 -13.27
C LEU A 631 -40.93 42.23 -14.59
N GLU A 632 -42.01 42.97 -14.86
CA GLU A 632 -42.73 42.91 -16.14
C GLU A 632 -41.85 43.37 -17.31
N ARG A 633 -41.11 44.48 -17.15
CA ARG A 633 -40.14 44.93 -18.17
C ARG A 633 -39.02 43.92 -18.40
N GLU A 634 -38.55 43.26 -17.35
CA GLU A 634 -37.49 42.25 -17.47
C GLU A 634 -37.99 41.00 -18.21
N ILE A 635 -39.25 40.61 -17.99
CA ILE A 635 -39.92 39.53 -18.74
C ILE A 635 -40.13 39.92 -20.21
N GLU A 636 -40.49 41.18 -20.50
CA GLU A 636 -40.66 41.67 -21.87
C GLU A 636 -39.35 41.60 -22.66
N VAL A 637 -38.25 42.07 -22.07
CA VAL A 637 -36.90 42.02 -22.67
C VAL A 637 -36.46 40.58 -22.90
N LEU A 638 -36.66 39.68 -21.93
CA LEU A 638 -36.32 38.26 -22.09
C LEU A 638 -37.17 37.56 -23.16
N ARG A 639 -38.42 38.01 -23.38
CA ARG A 639 -39.27 37.49 -24.46
C ARG A 639 -38.82 37.98 -25.82
N GLU A 640 -38.41 39.24 -25.95
CA GLU A 640 -37.81 39.77 -27.19
C GLU A 640 -36.50 39.04 -27.52
N ASP A 641 -35.62 38.81 -26.55
CA ASP A 641 -34.37 38.06 -26.76
C ASP A 641 -34.63 36.60 -27.19
N LEU A 642 -35.63 35.95 -26.60
CA LEU A 642 -36.01 34.58 -26.96
C LEU A 642 -36.60 34.53 -28.38
N ASN A 643 -37.46 35.49 -28.73
CA ASN A 643 -38.04 35.56 -30.08
C ASN A 643 -36.98 35.88 -31.12
N GLY A 644 -36.04 36.80 -30.83
CA GLY A 644 -34.91 37.08 -31.72
C GLY A 644 -34.00 35.84 -31.91
N SER A 645 -33.76 35.08 -30.85
CA SER A 645 -33.02 33.82 -30.92
C SER A 645 -33.77 32.76 -31.73
N LEU A 646 -35.11 32.70 -31.62
CA LEU A 646 -35.94 31.80 -32.42
C LEU A 646 -35.96 32.19 -33.89
N GLU A 647 -36.08 33.48 -34.22
CA GLU A 647 -35.99 33.97 -35.60
C GLU A 647 -34.64 33.63 -36.22
N GLN A 648 -33.54 33.84 -35.49
CA GLN A 648 -32.19 33.46 -35.95
C GLN A 648 -32.05 31.96 -36.20
N LEU A 649 -32.65 31.12 -35.35
CA LEU A 649 -32.66 29.67 -35.54
C LEU A 649 -33.53 29.24 -36.72
N VAL A 650 -34.64 29.93 -36.98
CA VAL A 650 -35.50 29.67 -38.15
C VAL A 650 -34.79 30.09 -39.43
N THR A 651 -34.18 31.28 -39.48
CA THR A 651 -33.40 31.72 -40.65
C THR A 651 -32.21 30.80 -40.91
N SER A 652 -31.50 30.36 -39.86
CA SER A 652 -30.41 29.40 -40.00
C SER A 652 -30.90 28.03 -40.51
N ASN A 653 -32.11 27.61 -40.13
CA ASN A 653 -32.73 26.39 -40.65
C ASN A 653 -33.20 26.52 -42.12
N GLU A 654 -33.68 27.70 -42.52
CA GLU A 654 -34.08 27.96 -43.91
C GLU A 654 -32.88 28.06 -44.85
N GLU A 655 -31.78 28.67 -44.42
CA GLU A 655 -30.50 28.67 -45.14
C GLU A 655 -29.93 27.24 -45.29
N LEU A 656 -30.01 26.41 -44.24
CA LEU A 656 -29.60 25.00 -44.28
C LEU A 656 -30.49 24.10 -45.15
N LYS A 657 -31.72 24.52 -45.46
CA LYS A 657 -32.63 23.79 -46.37
C LYS A 657 -32.57 24.28 -47.81
N SER A 658 -31.98 25.46 -48.05
CA SER A 658 -31.84 26.06 -49.38
C SER A 658 -30.43 25.91 -49.96
N ALA A 659 -29.44 25.53 -49.14
CA ALA A 659 -28.17 24.93 -49.55
C ALA A 659 -28.31 23.41 -49.77
#